data_AF-A0A814F831-F1
#
_entry.id   AF-A0A814F831-F1
#
_cell.length_a   1.000
_cell.length_b   1.000
_cell.length_c   1.000
_cell.angle_alpha   90.00
_cell.angle_beta   90.00
_cell.angle_gamma   90.00
#
_symmetry.space_group_name_H-M   'P 1'
#
loop_
_entity.id
_entity.type
_entity.pdbx_description
1 polymer ?
#
loop_
_entity_poly.entity_id
_entity_poly.type
_entity_poly.pdbx_seq_one_letter_code
_entity_poly.pdbx_strand_id
1 'polypeptide(L)'
;MEYSAWKYVDNDKQRKCSERLSCRCIIIVCVVFIVLILIAVAIVLIIKFVVLKSDSIPTLPETTTYYTDTSSTSLVTTEKPIVPTLTNASTATSSNGTLIGMTTATMYTGTSEMSSETSMTMFTSMVTTEMPVWSQLQNMTNARCQHTASVLSNSIVLVVGGQNNGTLLKSNEVYNFSTGSWNLSSNLIDGRYDHTVTKLPDGSILIVGGRGEINALKSVEKYNSTSAAWRSIQGMNIPRYGHTASVLEDGKILVAGGRNNADGVLDSCEIYNPNDETWQPTRGKMKNGRYSHAAIETKGGVIVVGGYGSDHLKTVEIYDPAQQSWSFVGNMNHSRIKPVLVSLNGGSVLAIGGSNDEPLASIELYDPNSSTWTMKENMSDPRDQHTASLLGDDIVLVAGGYRSKDSVLNSVELYNVSSDRWTLIENMTYARYGHTASILADGSVLIVGGCASEKNTLNTVELYNHNTTVLFSVLSEEGNTHKYRSLSIKKRKIYTFSFFFACIETIHQSSLKWLSRDEQIEEITLYLPSSCQYLRFSGVELSEKAVNFIGENLLLRGKSSNLQHLSLCNTKLTDEGITCLCHALINGKNCRLRSLDVQLNNFTDIGAHEIAKMLEVNKGLEMLDISYLQLTRDGIMVILTALVEKNRTLTTLDMTSSILIDENMKNLLKRIEDRVRVINAYYGYY
;
A
#
# COMPACT_ATOMS: atom_id res chain seq x y z
N MET A 1 83.49 32.59 -47.12
CA MET A 1 83.17 31.21 -47.52
C MET A 1 82.54 30.56 -46.31
N GLU A 2 81.25 30.78 -46.10
CA GLU A 2 80.14 29.97 -46.63
C GLU A 2 79.90 28.66 -45.86
N TYR A 3 78.66 28.58 -45.37
CA TYR A 3 77.81 27.42 -45.14
C TYR A 3 77.91 26.54 -43.88
N SER A 4 76.70 26.37 -43.32
CA SER A 4 76.15 25.22 -42.60
C SER A 4 76.25 25.18 -41.07
N ALA A 5 75.15 25.52 -40.39
CA ALA A 5 74.41 24.63 -39.48
C ALA A 5 73.41 25.43 -38.61
N TRP A 6 72.26 25.77 -39.20
CA TRP A 6 71.05 26.16 -38.44
C TRP A 6 70.07 24.99 -38.51
N LYS A 7 69.97 24.20 -37.43
CA LYS A 7 68.74 23.60 -36.92
C LYS A 7 69.06 22.67 -35.75
N TYR A 8 68.20 22.75 -34.74
CA TYR A 8 68.06 21.97 -33.50
C TYR A 8 68.58 22.61 -32.22
N VAL A 9 67.66 22.57 -31.24
CA VAL A 9 67.76 22.85 -29.81
C VAL A 9 67.57 24.32 -29.38
N ASP A 10 66.32 24.72 -29.12
CA ASP A 10 65.91 25.18 -27.76
C ASP A 10 64.38 25.25 -27.63
N ASN A 11 63.69 24.08 -27.63
CA ASN A 11 62.25 23.98 -27.33
C ASN A 11 61.99 23.56 -25.87
N ASP A 12 63.03 23.41 -25.06
CA ASP A 12 62.93 22.80 -23.71
C ASP A 12 62.90 23.86 -22.59
N LYS A 13 63.32 25.10 -22.87
CA LYS A 13 63.26 26.21 -21.91
C LYS A 13 61.92 26.96 -21.89
N GLN A 14 61.15 26.99 -22.99
CA GLN A 14 59.83 27.61 -23.00
C GLN A 14 58.74 26.76 -22.33
N ARG A 15 58.88 25.41 -22.34
CA ARG A 15 57.90 24.50 -21.70
C ARG A 15 57.94 24.54 -20.17
N LYS A 16 59.13 24.65 -19.58
CA LYS A 16 59.31 24.68 -18.10
C LYS A 16 58.83 25.97 -17.42
N CYS A 17 58.67 27.08 -18.15
CA CYS A 17 58.09 28.32 -17.61
C CYS A 17 56.55 28.32 -17.64
N SER A 18 55.91 27.62 -18.57
CA SER A 18 54.44 27.51 -18.67
C SER A 18 53.84 26.60 -17.57
N GLU A 19 54.52 25.51 -17.23
CA GLU A 19 54.04 24.55 -16.22
C GLU A 19 54.11 25.09 -14.78
N ARG A 20 55.06 25.98 -14.46
CA ARG A 20 55.17 26.58 -13.11
C ARG A 20 54.13 27.67 -12.84
N LEU A 21 53.63 28.35 -13.87
CA LEU A 21 52.54 29.33 -13.74
C LEU A 21 51.18 28.63 -13.61
N SER A 22 50.98 27.52 -14.33
CA SER A 22 49.76 26.71 -14.29
C SER A 22 49.51 26.09 -12.90
N CYS A 23 50.53 25.48 -12.29
CA CYS A 23 50.37 24.85 -10.97
C CYS A 23 50.06 25.85 -9.84
N ARG A 24 50.58 27.08 -9.90
CA ARG A 24 50.28 28.12 -8.89
C ARG A 24 48.85 28.64 -9.01
N CYS A 25 48.33 28.79 -10.23
CA CYS A 25 46.94 29.18 -10.45
C CYS A 25 45.95 28.10 -10.00
N ILE A 26 46.26 26.81 -10.25
CA ILE A 26 45.40 25.69 -9.82
C ILE A 26 45.36 25.60 -8.29
N ILE A 27 46.48 25.78 -7.60
CA ILE A 27 46.52 25.76 -6.13
C ILE A 27 45.71 26.93 -5.55
N ILE A 28 45.81 28.13 -6.11
CA ILE A 28 45.02 29.28 -5.65
C ILE A 28 43.52 29.05 -5.86
N VAL A 29 43.12 28.49 -7.01
CA VAL A 29 41.71 28.16 -7.28
C VAL A 29 41.20 27.09 -6.31
N CYS A 30 41.99 26.04 -6.04
CA CYS A 30 41.62 25.02 -5.05
C CYS A 30 41.49 25.58 -3.64
N VAL A 31 42.38 26.48 -3.21
CA VAL A 31 42.31 27.12 -1.89
C VAL A 31 41.08 28.02 -1.78
N VAL A 32 40.77 28.81 -2.81
CA VAL A 32 39.56 29.64 -2.85
C VAL A 32 38.30 28.76 -2.81
N PHE A 33 38.28 27.64 -3.52
CA PHE A 33 37.15 26.71 -3.52
C PHE A 33 36.95 26.06 -2.14
N ILE A 34 38.02 25.66 -1.46
CA ILE A 34 37.97 25.12 -0.09
C ILE A 34 37.46 26.17 0.89
N VAL A 35 37.91 27.43 0.78
CA VAL A 35 37.43 28.53 1.63
C VAL A 35 35.94 28.79 1.41
N LEU A 36 35.46 28.76 0.17
CA LEU A 36 34.03 28.90 -0.14
C LEU A 36 33.19 27.76 0.42
N ILE A 37 33.68 26.50 0.37
CA ILE A 37 33.03 25.36 1.00
C ILE A 37 32.95 25.53 2.52
N LEU A 38 34.04 25.98 3.15
CA LEU A 38 34.07 26.22 4.61
C LEU A 38 33.10 27.34 5.02
N ILE A 39 32.99 28.41 4.22
CA ILE A 39 31.99 29.47 4.44
C ILE A 39 30.56 28.93 4.29
N ALA A 40 30.30 28.10 3.28
CA ALA A 40 28.98 27.49 3.10
C ALA A 40 28.60 26.56 4.27
N VAL A 41 29.54 25.75 4.76
CA VAL A 41 29.34 24.90 5.94
C VAL A 41 29.09 25.75 7.20
N ALA A 42 29.83 26.85 7.37
CA ALA A 42 29.60 27.77 8.49
C ALA A 42 28.21 28.42 8.43
N ILE A 43 27.74 28.84 7.24
CA ILE A 43 26.40 29.39 7.05
C ILE A 43 25.32 28.36 7.39
N VAL A 44 25.47 27.10 6.95
CA VAL A 44 24.53 26.02 7.28
C VAL A 44 24.50 25.76 8.79
N LEU A 45 25.66 25.76 9.45
CA LEU A 45 25.73 25.60 10.91
C LEU A 45 25.11 26.78 11.66
N ILE A 46 25.28 28.02 11.18
CA ILE A 46 24.63 29.21 11.75
C ILE A 46 23.10 29.14 11.57
N ILE A 47 22.61 28.76 10.40
CA ILE A 47 21.17 28.58 10.15
C ILE A 47 20.61 27.49 11.08
N LYS A 48 21.32 26.37 11.23
CA LYS A 48 20.93 25.28 12.14
C LYS A 48 20.93 25.73 13.60
N PHE A 49 21.87 26.59 14.00
CA PHE A 49 21.93 27.18 15.33
C PHE A 49 20.81 28.21 15.59
N VAL A 50 20.39 28.97 14.57
CA VAL A 50 19.28 29.92 14.67
C VAL A 50 17.94 29.19 14.77
N VAL A 51 17.74 28.10 14.00
CA VAL A 51 16.52 27.28 14.06
C VAL A 51 16.43 26.53 15.40
N LEU A 52 17.54 26.05 15.95
CA LEU A 52 17.57 25.40 17.28
C LEU A 52 17.34 26.38 18.44
N LYS A 53 17.37 27.70 18.20
CA LYS A 53 17.15 28.73 19.23
C LYS A 53 15.72 29.31 19.22
N SER A 54 14.87 28.95 18.26
CA SER A 54 13.46 29.38 18.24
C SER A 54 12.49 28.44 18.99
N ASP A 55 12.95 27.23 19.37
CA ASP A 55 12.12 26.23 20.07
C ASP A 55 12.33 26.20 21.59
N SER A 56 12.47 27.37 22.21
CA SER A 56 12.41 27.52 23.66
C SER A 56 11.09 28.14 24.09
N ILE A 57 10.07 27.30 24.25
CA ILE A 57 8.85 27.62 25.02
C ILE A 57 9.25 27.60 26.51
N PRO A 58 9.03 28.68 27.29
CA PRO A 58 9.41 28.71 28.69
C PRO A 58 8.41 27.92 29.53
N THR A 59 8.92 26.88 30.20
CA THR A 59 8.25 26.17 31.29
C THR A 59 8.21 27.05 32.55
N LEU A 60 7.02 27.24 33.13
CA LEU A 60 6.85 27.73 34.51
C LEU A 60 6.13 26.66 35.35
N PRO A 61 6.39 26.60 36.67
CA PRO A 61 6.31 25.40 37.48
C PRO A 61 4.93 25.21 38.16
N GLU A 62 4.59 23.95 38.46
CA GLU A 62 3.40 23.60 39.21
C GLU A 62 3.57 23.77 40.73
N THR A 63 2.42 24.03 41.36
CA THR A 63 2.05 23.90 42.79
C THR A 63 2.38 25.07 43.74
N THR A 64 1.37 25.86 44.11
CA THR A 64 0.84 25.89 45.51
C THR A 64 -0.52 26.61 45.61
N THR A 65 -1.41 25.97 46.38
CA THR A 65 -2.67 26.39 47.03
C THR A 65 -3.02 27.88 47.16
N TYR A 66 -4.29 28.23 46.91
CA TYR A 66 -4.93 29.43 47.46
C TYR A 66 -6.10 29.08 48.41
N TYR A 67 -6.01 29.66 49.61
CA TYR A 67 -7.09 29.83 50.57
C TYR A 67 -8.06 30.92 50.08
N THR A 68 -9.33 30.75 50.45
CA THR A 68 -10.42 31.72 50.31
C THR A 68 -10.26 32.91 51.25
N ASP A 69 -10.47 34.14 50.78
CA ASP A 69 -11.28 35.09 51.54
C ASP A 69 -11.84 36.26 50.68
N THR A 70 -12.75 36.98 51.31
CA THR A 70 -13.96 37.65 50.85
C THR A 70 -13.85 39.16 50.55
N SER A 71 -14.97 39.69 50.05
CA SER A 71 -15.38 41.11 49.91
C SER A 71 -14.85 41.83 48.65
N SER A 72 -15.61 42.63 47.89
CA SER A 72 -16.75 43.49 48.21
C SER A 72 -17.59 43.83 46.95
N THR A 73 -18.78 44.35 47.20
CA THR A 73 -20.00 44.57 46.40
C THR A 73 -19.98 45.71 45.36
N SER A 74 -20.69 45.55 44.22
CA SER A 74 -21.81 46.45 43.78
C SER A 74 -22.47 46.09 42.42
N LEU A 75 -23.77 45.73 42.50
CA LEU A 75 -24.96 46.04 41.67
C LEU A 75 -24.84 46.17 40.12
N VAL A 76 -25.40 45.22 39.33
CA VAL A 76 -26.68 45.31 38.52
C VAL A 76 -26.30 45.19 37.02
N THR A 77 -26.86 44.39 36.12
CA THR A 77 -28.15 43.70 35.90
C THR A 77 -27.97 42.23 35.47
N THR A 78 -29.03 41.45 35.64
CA THR A 78 -29.17 40.01 35.42
C THR A 78 -29.39 39.63 33.95
N GLU A 79 -28.51 38.80 33.39
CA GLU A 79 -28.88 37.65 32.55
C GLU A 79 -27.70 36.65 32.57
N LYS A 80 -28.02 35.38 32.83
CA LYS A 80 -27.12 34.36 33.36
C LYS A 80 -26.79 33.35 32.26
N PRO A 81 -25.51 33.13 31.85
CA PRO A 81 -25.14 31.90 31.16
C PRO A 81 -24.99 30.80 32.21
N ILE A 82 -25.78 29.73 32.07
CA ILE A 82 -25.62 28.50 32.84
C ILE A 82 -24.34 27.82 32.37
N VAL A 83 -23.36 27.69 33.26
CA VAL A 83 -22.14 26.90 33.06
C VAL A 83 -22.46 25.42 33.30
N PRO A 84 -22.18 24.49 32.38
CA PRO A 84 -22.29 23.07 32.67
C PRO A 84 -21.16 22.64 33.60
N THR A 85 -21.53 21.98 34.70
CA THR A 85 -20.63 21.36 35.67
C THR A 85 -20.08 20.06 35.09
N LEU A 86 -18.76 19.95 34.98
CA LEU A 86 -18.07 18.68 34.74
C LEU A 86 -18.20 17.80 35.98
N THR A 87 -18.79 16.61 35.82
CA THR A 87 -18.70 15.54 36.82
C THR A 87 -17.76 14.44 36.29
N ASN A 88 -16.92 13.97 37.19
CA ASN A 88 -15.71 13.18 36.96
C ASN A 88 -15.94 11.87 36.19
N ALA A 89 -15.06 11.56 35.23
CA ALA A 89 -14.81 10.22 34.72
C ALA A 89 -13.43 9.73 35.21
N SER A 90 -13.40 8.50 35.73
CA SER A 90 -12.26 7.83 36.35
C SER A 90 -11.12 7.52 35.37
N THR A 91 -9.90 7.90 35.72
CA THR A 91 -8.64 7.57 35.04
C THR A 91 -8.06 6.25 35.53
N ALA A 92 -7.68 5.36 34.61
CA ALA A 92 -6.76 4.25 34.88
C ALA A 92 -5.42 4.57 34.20
N THR A 93 -4.35 4.63 34.99
CA THR A 93 -2.99 4.98 34.56
C THR A 93 -2.18 3.73 34.21
N SER A 94 -1.43 3.77 33.09
CA SER A 94 -0.28 2.88 32.86
C SER A 94 0.99 3.71 32.74
N SER A 95 2.03 3.28 33.46
CA SER A 95 3.36 3.90 33.51
C SER A 95 4.08 3.77 32.17
N ASN A 96 3.95 4.78 31.30
CA ASN A 96 4.99 5.31 30.40
C ASN A 96 4.37 6.38 29.48
N GLY A 97 4.10 7.56 30.07
CA GLY A 97 4.23 8.88 29.42
C GLY A 97 3.55 9.19 28.08
N THR A 98 2.66 8.36 27.53
CA THR A 98 1.96 8.66 26.27
C THR A 98 0.47 8.87 26.55
N LEU A 99 0.00 10.10 26.36
CA LEU A 99 -1.39 10.49 26.56
C LEU A 99 -2.21 9.97 25.37
N ILE A 100 -2.82 8.79 25.48
CA ILE A 100 -3.91 8.39 24.58
C ILE A 100 -5.20 8.97 25.17
N GLY A 101 -5.44 10.25 24.91
CA GLY A 101 -6.69 10.92 25.27
C GLY A 101 -7.69 10.79 24.13
N MET A 102 -8.71 9.94 24.28
CA MET A 102 -9.97 10.14 23.57
C MET A 102 -10.69 11.32 24.24
N THR A 103 -10.58 12.51 23.66
CA THR A 103 -11.41 13.67 24.03
C THR A 103 -12.58 13.76 23.06
N THR A 104 -13.73 13.19 23.44
CA THR A 104 -15.01 13.55 22.81
C THR A 104 -15.46 14.90 23.36
N ALA A 105 -15.33 15.96 22.56
CA ALA A 105 -15.98 17.24 22.84
C ALA A 105 -17.42 17.20 22.30
N THR A 106 -18.38 16.82 23.14
CA THR A 106 -19.81 17.05 22.86
C THR A 106 -20.15 18.51 23.12
N MET A 107 -20.29 19.30 22.06
CA MET A 107 -20.89 20.63 22.11
C MET A 107 -22.42 20.48 22.18
N TYR A 108 -23.02 20.76 23.35
CA TYR A 108 -24.46 21.01 23.43
C TYR A 108 -24.72 22.48 23.09
N THR A 109 -25.25 22.75 21.89
CA THR A 109 -25.88 24.05 21.61
C THR A 109 -27.33 23.98 22.09
N GLY A 110 -27.66 24.79 23.10
CA GLY A 110 -29.03 24.93 23.59
C GLY A 110 -29.96 25.49 22.51
N THR A 111 -31.14 24.89 22.39
CA THR A 111 -32.21 25.33 21.48
C THR A 111 -32.94 26.52 22.07
N SER A 112 -32.91 27.66 21.38
CA SER A 112 -33.96 28.67 21.47
C SER A 112 -34.93 28.45 20.30
N GLU A 113 -36.20 28.18 20.62
CA GLU A 113 -37.28 28.06 19.64
C GLU A 113 -37.45 29.33 18.82
N MET A 114 -37.31 29.25 17.48
CA MET A 114 -38.06 30.07 16.51
C MET A 114 -38.15 29.31 15.17
N SER A 115 -39.39 28.98 14.81
CA SER A 115 -39.99 28.74 13.48
C SER A 115 -39.13 28.40 12.24
N SER A 116 -39.61 27.35 11.56
CA SER A 116 -39.42 26.94 10.14
C SER A 116 -38.04 26.43 9.69
N GLU A 117 -38.07 25.18 9.19
CA GLU A 117 -37.02 24.46 8.44
C GLU A 117 -35.66 24.28 9.13
N THR A 118 -35.59 23.36 10.09
CA THR A 118 -34.31 22.85 10.59
C THR A 118 -33.76 21.79 9.64
N SER A 119 -32.85 22.20 8.76
CA SER A 119 -31.92 21.28 8.10
C SER A 119 -31.05 20.61 9.16
N MET A 120 -31.14 19.29 9.26
CA MET A 120 -30.40 18.50 10.25
C MET A 120 -28.97 18.28 9.76
N THR A 121 -28.01 19.01 10.34
CA THR A 121 -26.59 18.91 9.96
C THR A 121 -25.96 17.69 10.65
N MET A 122 -25.68 16.63 9.88
CA MET A 122 -24.86 15.50 10.33
C MET A 122 -23.41 15.95 10.54
N PHE A 123 -22.92 15.87 11.79
CA PHE A 123 -21.49 15.98 12.06
C PHE A 123 -20.81 14.64 11.78
N THR A 124 -20.23 14.49 10.59
CA THR A 124 -19.24 13.44 10.33
C THR A 124 -17.91 13.85 10.96
N SER A 125 -17.47 13.18 12.03
CA SER A 125 -16.07 13.28 12.44
C SER A 125 -15.23 12.38 11.53
N MET A 126 -14.46 12.98 10.64
CA MET A 126 -13.46 12.25 9.86
C MET A 126 -12.24 11.97 10.72
N VAL A 127 -11.99 10.71 11.04
CA VAL A 127 -10.65 10.26 11.42
C VAL A 127 -10.03 9.61 10.20
N THR A 128 -9.39 10.44 9.37
CA THR A 128 -8.55 9.96 8.28
C THR A 128 -7.18 9.60 8.86
N THR A 129 -6.95 8.33 9.18
CA THR A 129 -5.57 7.85 9.31
C THR A 129 -5.07 7.49 7.90
N GLU A 130 -4.51 8.49 7.20
CA GLU A 130 -3.94 8.33 5.85
C GLU A 130 -2.55 7.68 5.84
N MET A 131 -2.26 6.76 6.77
CA MET A 131 -0.95 6.15 6.85
C MET A 131 -1.04 4.62 6.86
N PRO A 132 -0.01 3.92 6.38
CA PRO A 132 0.12 2.50 6.57
C PRO A 132 -0.08 2.17 8.05
N VAL A 133 -1.09 1.38 8.40
CA VAL A 133 -1.42 1.11 9.80
C VAL A 133 -0.81 -0.21 10.20
N TRP A 134 0.06 -0.17 11.20
CA TRP A 134 0.39 -1.35 11.99
C TRP A 134 -0.77 -1.68 12.91
N SER A 135 -1.24 -2.93 12.85
CA SER A 135 -2.26 -3.43 13.77
C SER A 135 -1.75 -4.65 14.51
N GLN A 136 -1.91 -4.65 15.83
CA GLN A 136 -1.60 -5.82 16.64
C GLN A 136 -2.75 -6.83 16.55
N LEU A 137 -2.43 -8.06 16.17
CA LEU A 137 -3.39 -9.16 16.16
C LEU A 137 -3.27 -9.99 17.44
N GLN A 138 -4.14 -10.99 17.59
CA GLN A 138 -4.04 -11.94 18.69
C GLN A 138 -2.64 -12.59 18.71
N ASN A 139 -2.00 -12.59 19.87
CA ASN A 139 -0.71 -13.24 20.05
C ASN A 139 -0.84 -14.77 19.91
N MET A 140 0.24 -15.41 19.44
CA MET A 140 0.37 -16.86 19.46
C MET A 140 0.36 -17.39 20.90
N THR A 141 0.01 -18.66 21.05
CA THR A 141 0.09 -19.37 22.34
C THR A 141 1.54 -19.56 22.76
N ASN A 142 2.40 -19.94 21.82
CA ASN A 142 3.83 -20.12 22.07
C ASN A 142 4.65 -19.05 21.37
N ALA A 143 5.52 -18.40 22.14
CA ALA A 143 6.56 -17.56 21.58
C ALA A 143 7.51 -18.39 20.72
N ARG A 144 7.97 -17.86 19.59
CA ARG A 144 8.86 -18.57 18.68
C ARG A 144 9.73 -17.63 17.83
N CYS A 145 11.00 -17.98 17.62
CA CYS A 145 11.88 -17.36 16.63
C CYS A 145 12.63 -18.43 15.81
N GLN A 146 13.18 -18.07 14.65
CA GLN A 146 13.74 -19.01 13.67
C GLN A 146 12.77 -20.13 13.27
N HIS A 147 11.47 -19.83 13.34
CA HIS A 147 10.39 -20.67 12.87
C HIS A 147 10.11 -20.36 11.40
N THR A 148 9.26 -21.16 10.77
CA THR A 148 8.75 -20.88 9.43
C THR A 148 7.24 -20.65 9.47
N ALA A 149 6.75 -19.85 8.53
CA ALA A 149 5.33 -19.58 8.34
C ALA A 149 4.96 -19.82 6.88
N SER A 150 3.76 -20.35 6.62
CA SER A 150 3.26 -20.61 5.28
C SER A 150 1.77 -20.28 5.17
N VAL A 151 1.41 -19.57 4.11
CA VAL A 151 0.01 -19.23 3.78
C VAL A 151 -0.66 -20.46 3.14
N LEU A 152 -1.53 -21.13 3.90
CA LEU A 152 -2.26 -22.30 3.43
C LEU A 152 -3.37 -21.90 2.45
N SER A 153 -4.12 -20.86 2.78
CA SER A 153 -5.17 -20.28 1.96
C SER A 153 -5.33 -18.79 2.30
N ASN A 154 -6.20 -18.07 1.58
CA ASN A 154 -6.44 -16.63 1.77
C ASN A 154 -6.76 -16.22 3.21
N SER A 155 -7.22 -17.15 4.06
CA SER A 155 -7.59 -16.87 5.44
C SER A 155 -6.83 -17.70 6.47
N ILE A 156 -5.81 -18.46 6.07
CA ILE A 156 -5.13 -19.39 6.98
C ILE A 156 -3.62 -19.33 6.83
N VAL A 157 -2.93 -19.10 7.95
CA VAL A 157 -1.46 -19.14 8.06
C VAL A 157 -1.04 -20.21 9.06
N LEU A 158 -0.17 -21.12 8.64
CA LEU A 158 0.48 -22.11 9.48
C LEU A 158 1.83 -21.58 9.95
N VAL A 159 2.12 -21.74 11.24
CA VAL A 159 3.40 -21.38 11.84
C VAL A 159 3.95 -22.59 12.59
N VAL A 160 5.19 -22.98 12.30
CA VAL A 160 5.72 -24.29 12.72
C VAL A 160 7.18 -24.20 13.19
N GLY A 161 7.48 -24.97 14.24
CA GLY A 161 8.83 -25.12 14.78
C GLY A 161 9.40 -23.82 15.35
N GLY A 162 10.73 -23.70 15.27
CA GLY A 162 11.51 -22.62 15.83
C GLY A 162 11.99 -22.90 17.26
N GLN A 163 12.36 -21.83 17.96
CA GLN A 163 12.84 -21.88 19.33
C GLN A 163 12.07 -20.89 20.21
N ASN A 164 11.93 -21.24 21.49
CA ASN A 164 11.47 -20.35 22.55
C ASN A 164 12.55 -20.28 23.64
N ASN A 165 13.27 -19.16 23.69
CA ASN A 165 14.35 -18.91 24.64
C ASN A 165 15.37 -20.07 24.68
N GLY A 166 15.78 -20.53 23.50
CA GLY A 166 16.69 -21.66 23.31
C GLY A 166 16.04 -23.05 23.35
N THR A 167 14.77 -23.17 23.77
CA THR A 167 14.05 -24.45 23.77
C THR A 167 13.46 -24.73 22.40
N LEU A 168 13.76 -25.88 21.82
CA LEU A 168 13.24 -26.29 20.51
C LEU A 168 11.74 -26.58 20.55
N LEU A 169 11.01 -26.04 19.59
CA LEU A 169 9.57 -26.22 19.50
C LEU A 169 9.22 -27.31 18.51
N LYS A 170 8.41 -28.27 18.96
CA LYS A 170 7.64 -29.20 18.09
C LYS A 170 6.24 -28.68 17.76
N SER A 171 5.81 -27.62 18.43
CA SER A 171 4.46 -27.07 18.31
C SER A 171 4.28 -26.27 17.03
N ASN A 172 3.06 -26.30 16.53
CA ASN A 172 2.61 -25.48 15.42
C ASN A 172 1.21 -24.96 15.70
N GLU A 173 0.96 -23.80 15.13
CA GLU A 173 -0.24 -23.02 15.36
C GLU A 173 -0.74 -22.52 14.02
N VAL A 174 -2.06 -22.52 13.87
CA VAL A 174 -2.74 -22.11 12.65
C VAL A 174 -3.58 -20.88 12.99
N TYR A 175 -3.25 -19.74 12.37
CA TYR A 175 -4.06 -18.55 12.46
C TYR A 175 -5.15 -18.57 11.42
N ASN A 176 -6.41 -18.38 11.86
CA ASN A 176 -7.55 -18.25 10.97
C ASN A 176 -8.05 -16.80 11.00
N PHE A 177 -7.87 -16.09 9.88
CA PHE A 177 -8.30 -14.70 9.71
C PHE A 177 -9.83 -14.54 9.72
N SER A 178 -10.60 -15.58 9.41
CA SER A 178 -12.06 -15.52 9.47
C SER A 178 -12.59 -15.52 10.90
N THR A 179 -11.87 -16.16 11.83
CA THR A 179 -12.23 -16.20 13.26
C THR A 179 -11.41 -15.23 14.10
N GLY A 180 -10.30 -14.71 13.56
CA GLY A 180 -9.33 -13.88 14.27
C GLY A 180 -8.56 -14.63 15.36
N SER A 181 -8.48 -15.97 15.26
CA SER A 181 -7.99 -16.82 16.34
C SER A 181 -6.90 -17.81 15.95
N TRP A 182 -5.99 -18.08 16.87
CA TRP A 182 -5.03 -19.18 16.79
C TRP A 182 -5.65 -20.51 17.22
N ASN A 183 -5.38 -21.56 16.46
CA ASN A 183 -5.71 -22.93 16.82
C ASN A 183 -4.43 -23.76 16.91
N LEU A 184 -4.31 -24.56 17.96
CA LEU A 184 -3.24 -25.55 18.05
C LEU A 184 -3.50 -26.66 17.03
N SER A 185 -2.42 -27.10 16.36
CA SER A 185 -2.43 -28.26 15.48
C SER A 185 -1.54 -29.36 16.07
N SER A 186 -1.63 -30.58 15.51
CA SER A 186 -0.80 -31.71 15.94
C SER A 186 0.69 -31.34 15.94
N ASN A 187 1.47 -31.82 16.91
CA ASN A 187 2.90 -31.50 16.99
C ASN A 187 3.72 -32.27 15.94
N LEU A 188 4.87 -31.69 15.57
CA LEU A 188 5.94 -32.42 14.92
C LEU A 188 6.48 -33.54 15.83
N ILE A 189 7.17 -34.51 15.24
CA ILE A 189 7.90 -35.54 16.00
C ILE A 189 9.08 -34.89 16.74
N ASP A 190 9.90 -34.14 16.02
CA ASP A 190 11.10 -33.48 16.55
C ASP A 190 10.92 -31.96 16.61
N GLY A 191 11.36 -31.36 17.72
CA GLY A 191 11.52 -29.91 17.78
C GLY A 191 12.68 -29.46 16.89
N ARG A 192 12.48 -28.39 16.10
CA ARG A 192 13.44 -28.00 15.05
C ARG A 192 13.41 -26.51 14.70
N TYR A 193 14.56 -25.96 14.33
CA TYR A 193 14.73 -24.63 13.73
C TYR A 193 15.70 -24.71 12.54
N ASP A 194 15.88 -23.63 11.77
CA ASP A 194 16.68 -23.62 10.53
C ASP A 194 16.29 -24.77 9.55
N HIS A 195 15.02 -25.15 9.60
CA HIS A 195 14.36 -26.07 8.68
C HIS A 195 13.72 -25.27 7.54
N THR A 196 13.31 -25.95 6.48
CA THR A 196 12.53 -25.34 5.41
C THR A 196 11.09 -25.83 5.43
N VAL A 197 10.17 -24.96 5.03
CA VAL A 197 8.76 -25.28 4.82
C VAL A 197 8.39 -24.90 3.40
N THR A 198 7.86 -25.87 2.65
CA THR A 198 7.53 -25.72 1.24
C THR A 198 6.08 -26.13 1.01
N LYS A 199 5.31 -25.26 0.34
CA LYS A 199 3.96 -25.59 -0.11
C LYS A 199 4.03 -26.38 -1.42
N LEU A 200 3.44 -27.57 -1.43
CA LEU A 200 3.40 -28.43 -2.61
C LEU A 200 2.27 -28.01 -3.58
N PRO A 201 2.33 -28.43 -4.86
CA PRO A 201 1.26 -28.18 -5.83
C PRO A 201 -0.12 -28.71 -5.41
N ASP A 202 -0.16 -29.79 -4.62
CA ASP A 202 -1.40 -30.36 -4.05
C ASP A 202 -1.96 -29.55 -2.85
N GLY A 203 -1.29 -28.47 -2.44
CA GLY A 203 -1.66 -27.60 -1.34
C GLY A 203 -1.21 -28.08 0.05
N SER A 204 -0.62 -29.27 0.15
CA SER A 204 -0.01 -29.76 1.38
C SER A 204 1.30 -29.03 1.69
N ILE A 205 1.76 -29.10 2.94
CA ILE A 205 3.02 -28.49 3.36
C ILE A 205 4.05 -29.56 3.67
N LEU A 206 5.26 -29.41 3.16
CA LEU A 206 6.40 -30.25 3.47
C LEU A 206 7.35 -29.50 4.40
N ILE A 207 7.71 -30.08 5.54
CA ILE A 207 8.79 -29.58 6.40
C ILE A 207 10.00 -30.50 6.27
N VAL A 208 11.16 -29.90 6.01
CA VAL A 208 12.38 -30.65 5.66
C VAL A 208 13.52 -30.27 6.60
N GLY A 209 14.13 -31.30 7.22
CA GLY A 209 15.37 -31.17 7.98
C GLY A 209 15.29 -30.19 9.15
N GLY A 210 16.35 -29.41 9.35
CA GLY A 210 16.51 -28.48 10.45
C GLY A 210 17.44 -29.01 11.54
N ARG A 211 17.71 -28.16 12.52
CA ARG A 211 18.54 -28.48 13.68
C ARG A 211 17.64 -28.95 14.83
N GLY A 212 17.78 -30.22 15.18
CA GLY A 212 17.23 -30.80 16.40
C GLY A 212 18.15 -30.56 17.60
N GLU A 213 17.82 -31.18 18.73
CA GLU A 213 18.50 -30.96 20.02
C GLU A 213 19.99 -31.25 19.95
N ILE A 214 20.34 -32.41 19.39
CA ILE A 214 21.73 -32.86 19.28
C ILE A 214 22.23 -32.74 17.83
N ASN A 215 21.38 -33.06 16.86
CA ASN A 215 21.80 -33.28 15.48
C ASN A 215 21.01 -32.52 14.42
N ALA A 216 21.66 -32.34 13.26
CA ALA A 216 20.96 -32.05 12.02
C ALA A 216 19.95 -33.18 11.74
N LEU A 217 18.73 -32.82 11.35
CA LEU A 217 17.66 -33.77 11.09
C LEU A 217 17.64 -34.15 9.60
N LYS A 218 17.41 -35.43 9.35
CA LYS A 218 16.98 -35.93 8.03
C LYS A 218 15.47 -36.14 7.94
N SER A 219 14.76 -36.00 9.07
CA SER A 219 13.32 -36.24 9.15
C SER A 219 12.56 -35.21 8.33
N VAL A 220 11.56 -35.72 7.61
CA VAL A 220 10.66 -34.95 6.76
C VAL A 220 9.24 -35.29 7.18
N GLU A 221 8.39 -34.28 7.30
CA GLU A 221 6.99 -34.45 7.68
C GLU A 221 6.11 -33.69 6.68
N LYS A 222 4.96 -34.26 6.34
CA LYS A 222 3.97 -33.68 5.42
C LYS A 222 2.72 -33.33 6.20
N TYR A 223 2.29 -32.08 6.13
CA TYR A 223 1.07 -31.57 6.76
C TYR A 223 -0.12 -31.73 5.83
N ASN A 224 -1.17 -32.38 6.33
CA ASN A 224 -2.46 -32.44 5.67
C ASN A 224 -3.38 -31.34 6.25
N SER A 225 -3.75 -30.37 5.41
CA SER A 225 -4.60 -29.24 5.79
C SER A 225 -6.04 -29.65 6.12
N THR A 226 -6.54 -30.78 5.59
CA THR A 226 -7.89 -31.27 5.85
C THR A 226 -8.01 -31.91 7.24
N SER A 227 -7.01 -32.70 7.64
CA SER A 227 -7.00 -33.37 8.95
C SER A 227 -6.26 -32.57 10.04
N ALA A 228 -5.66 -31.43 9.70
CA ALA A 228 -4.78 -30.65 10.56
C ALA A 228 -3.69 -31.49 11.25
N ALA A 229 -3.11 -32.43 10.50
CA ALA A 229 -2.21 -33.44 11.04
C ALA A 229 -0.90 -33.54 10.25
N TRP A 230 0.22 -33.73 10.97
CA TRP A 230 1.50 -34.11 10.38
C TRP A 230 1.60 -35.62 10.22
N ARG A 231 2.17 -36.05 9.10
CA ARG A 231 2.57 -37.43 8.85
C ARG A 231 4.05 -37.47 8.50
N SER A 232 4.81 -38.34 9.18
CA SER A 232 6.20 -38.61 8.81
C SER A 232 6.26 -39.37 7.49
N ILE A 233 7.17 -38.96 6.62
CA ILE A 233 7.43 -39.62 5.34
C ILE A 233 8.92 -40.02 5.26
N GLN A 234 9.32 -40.58 4.12
CA GLN A 234 10.73 -40.88 3.89
C GLN A 234 11.59 -39.62 4.06
N GLY A 235 12.59 -39.70 4.93
CA GLY A 235 13.53 -38.63 5.17
C GLY A 235 14.56 -38.48 4.04
N MET A 236 15.26 -37.35 4.03
CA MET A 236 16.40 -37.11 3.15
C MET A 236 17.49 -38.17 3.33
N ASN A 237 18.34 -38.35 2.32
CA ASN A 237 19.51 -39.21 2.42
C ASN A 237 20.56 -38.63 3.37
N ILE A 238 20.75 -37.29 3.34
CA ILE A 238 21.70 -36.58 4.19
C ILE A 238 20.93 -35.66 5.15
N PRO A 239 21.21 -35.64 6.46
CA PRO A 239 20.62 -34.69 7.39
C PRO A 239 21.15 -33.27 7.16
N ARG A 240 20.30 -32.24 7.23
CA ARG A 240 20.67 -30.85 6.87
C ARG A 240 19.95 -29.82 7.72
N TYR A 241 20.63 -28.75 8.11
CA TYR A 241 20.02 -27.50 8.61
C TYR A 241 20.64 -26.28 7.93
N GLY A 242 19.93 -25.16 7.90
CA GLY A 242 20.37 -23.96 7.17
C GLY A 242 20.50 -24.18 5.66
N HIS A 243 19.77 -25.16 5.13
CA HIS A 243 19.63 -25.43 3.70
C HIS A 243 18.49 -24.60 3.11
N THR A 244 18.36 -24.60 1.80
CA THR A 244 17.20 -24.03 1.10
C THR A 244 16.40 -25.13 0.41
N ALA A 245 15.10 -24.90 0.23
CA ALA A 245 14.19 -25.79 -0.49
C ALA A 245 13.38 -24.97 -1.50
N SER A 246 13.51 -25.28 -2.78
CA SER A 246 12.87 -24.56 -3.89
C SER A 246 11.98 -25.51 -4.68
N VAL A 247 10.74 -25.09 -4.97
CA VAL A 247 9.86 -25.79 -5.90
C VAL A 247 10.38 -25.56 -7.31
N LEU A 248 10.46 -26.62 -8.12
CA LEU A 248 10.85 -26.58 -9.52
C LEU A 248 9.60 -26.50 -10.40
N GLU A 249 9.75 -26.08 -11.66
CA GLU A 249 8.66 -25.98 -12.64
C GLU A 249 7.87 -27.30 -12.81
N ASP A 250 8.51 -28.45 -12.63
CA ASP A 250 7.88 -29.77 -12.72
C ASP A 250 7.18 -30.22 -11.42
N GLY A 251 7.15 -29.37 -10.40
CA GLY A 251 6.55 -29.60 -9.09
C GLY A 251 7.43 -30.36 -8.11
N LYS A 252 8.63 -30.82 -8.49
CA LYS A 252 9.59 -31.41 -7.56
C LYS A 252 10.22 -30.34 -6.67
N ILE A 253 10.88 -30.76 -5.59
CA ILE A 253 11.55 -29.84 -4.67
C ILE A 253 13.05 -30.11 -4.68
N LEU A 254 13.83 -29.07 -5.02
CA LEU A 254 15.28 -29.06 -4.84
C LEU A 254 15.63 -28.63 -3.43
N VAL A 255 16.32 -29.48 -2.69
CA VAL A 255 16.94 -29.16 -1.40
C VAL A 255 18.44 -29.01 -1.59
N ALA A 256 18.95 -27.81 -1.33
CA ALA A 256 20.34 -27.46 -1.64
C ALA A 256 21.15 -27.10 -0.38
N GLY A 257 22.35 -27.70 -0.28
CA GLY A 257 23.35 -27.36 0.73
C GLY A 257 22.92 -27.65 2.17
N GLY A 258 23.24 -26.71 3.04
CA GLY A 258 23.07 -26.81 4.49
C GLY A 258 24.32 -27.32 5.19
N ARG A 259 24.19 -27.59 6.48
CA ARG A 259 25.25 -28.18 7.30
C ARG A 259 24.75 -29.46 7.94
N ASN A 260 25.66 -30.43 8.07
CA ASN A 260 25.43 -31.62 8.87
C ASN A 260 26.52 -31.75 9.96
N ASN A 261 26.36 -32.72 10.85
CA ASN A 261 27.31 -32.91 11.95
C ASN A 261 28.54 -33.75 11.57
N ALA A 262 28.48 -34.52 10.48
CA ALA A 262 29.51 -35.49 10.11
C ALA A 262 30.50 -34.94 9.06
N ASP A 263 30.01 -34.19 8.07
CA ASP A 263 30.74 -33.77 6.85
C ASP A 263 31.06 -32.25 6.80
N GLY A 264 30.58 -31.47 7.77
CA GLY A 264 30.69 -30.01 7.70
C GLY A 264 29.70 -29.40 6.71
N VAL A 265 30.09 -28.31 6.05
CA VAL A 265 29.19 -27.58 5.13
C VAL A 265 28.97 -28.38 3.84
N LEU A 266 27.71 -28.52 3.41
CA LEU A 266 27.32 -29.37 2.29
C LEU A 266 27.29 -28.63 0.96
N ASP A 267 27.87 -29.27 -0.07
CA ASP A 267 27.75 -28.92 -1.49
C ASP A 267 26.70 -29.77 -2.23
N SER A 268 26.23 -30.84 -1.57
CA SER A 268 25.28 -31.79 -2.12
C SER A 268 23.87 -31.24 -2.12
N CYS A 269 23.06 -31.72 -3.07
CA CYS A 269 21.65 -31.40 -3.18
C CYS A 269 20.84 -32.68 -3.39
N GLU A 270 19.57 -32.63 -3.06
CA GLU A 270 18.62 -33.73 -3.24
C GLU A 270 17.33 -33.19 -3.84
N ILE A 271 16.67 -34.01 -4.66
CA ILE A 271 15.38 -33.72 -5.24
C ILE A 271 14.35 -34.62 -4.57
N TYR A 272 13.29 -34.02 -4.05
CA TYR A 272 12.09 -34.73 -3.62
C TYR A 272 11.04 -34.74 -4.72
N ASN A 273 10.54 -35.92 -5.06
CA ASN A 273 9.42 -36.11 -5.97
C ASN A 273 8.12 -36.29 -5.18
N PRO A 274 7.17 -35.34 -5.20
CA PRO A 274 5.94 -35.43 -4.43
C PRO A 274 4.97 -36.51 -4.92
N ASN A 275 5.13 -37.02 -6.15
CA ASN A 275 4.22 -38.01 -6.73
C ASN A 275 4.45 -39.43 -6.17
N ASP A 276 5.70 -39.79 -5.86
CA ASP A 276 6.08 -41.09 -5.33
C ASP A 276 6.70 -41.01 -3.92
N GLU A 277 6.77 -39.81 -3.34
CA GLU A 277 7.37 -39.49 -2.03
C GLU A 277 8.85 -39.94 -1.91
N THR A 278 9.59 -39.96 -3.02
CA THR A 278 11.01 -40.39 -3.04
C THR A 278 12.01 -39.24 -3.05
N TRP A 279 13.21 -39.53 -2.55
CA TRP A 279 14.38 -38.64 -2.56
C TRP A 279 15.48 -39.18 -3.45
N GLN A 280 16.03 -38.33 -4.32
CA GLN A 280 17.15 -38.68 -5.19
C GLN A 280 18.24 -37.61 -5.11
N PRO A 281 19.53 -37.99 -5.03
CA PRO A 281 20.62 -37.02 -5.14
C PRO A 281 20.63 -36.38 -6.54
N THR A 282 20.96 -35.10 -6.63
CA THR A 282 21.17 -34.44 -7.93
C THR A 282 22.40 -35.01 -8.64
N ARG A 283 22.40 -35.00 -9.97
CA ARG A 283 23.57 -35.42 -10.77
C ARG A 283 24.80 -34.54 -10.51
N GLY A 284 24.62 -33.22 -10.46
CA GLY A 284 25.64 -32.24 -10.13
C GLY A 284 25.56 -31.78 -8.68
N LYS A 285 26.69 -31.29 -8.16
CA LYS A 285 26.81 -30.63 -6.86
C LYS A 285 27.14 -29.15 -7.05
N MET A 286 26.84 -28.33 -6.05
CA MET A 286 27.36 -26.97 -6.01
C MET A 286 28.89 -27.00 -5.99
N LYS A 287 29.52 -25.96 -6.54
CA LYS A 287 30.97 -25.80 -6.53
C LYS A 287 31.47 -25.38 -5.15
N ASN A 288 30.66 -24.63 -4.41
CA ASN A 288 30.92 -24.28 -3.02
C ASN A 288 29.83 -24.84 -2.12
N GLY A 289 30.24 -25.64 -1.13
CA GLY A 289 29.36 -26.00 -0.03
C GLY A 289 28.92 -24.74 0.72
N ARG A 290 27.62 -24.65 1.03
CA ARG A 290 27.04 -23.46 1.67
C ARG A 290 25.88 -23.79 2.61
N TYR A 291 25.83 -23.12 3.75
CA TYR A 291 24.65 -23.06 4.64
C TYR A 291 24.31 -21.60 4.96
N SER A 292 23.08 -21.35 5.41
CA SER A 292 22.54 -20.00 5.61
C SER A 292 22.64 -19.12 4.34
N HIS A 293 22.62 -19.75 3.16
CA HIS A 293 22.46 -19.06 1.89
C HIS A 293 20.97 -18.84 1.62
N ALA A 294 20.66 -17.96 0.68
CA ALA A 294 19.29 -17.84 0.19
C ALA A 294 19.17 -18.45 -1.20
N ALA A 295 17.96 -18.87 -1.55
CA ALA A 295 17.65 -19.40 -2.87
C ALA A 295 16.37 -18.79 -3.40
N ILE A 296 16.30 -18.60 -4.71
CA ILE A 296 15.10 -18.11 -5.39
C ILE A 296 14.99 -18.70 -6.79
N GLU A 297 13.78 -19.02 -7.20
CA GLU A 297 13.50 -19.49 -8.56
C GLU A 297 13.53 -18.31 -9.55
N THR A 298 14.12 -18.54 -10.71
CA THR A 298 14.17 -17.62 -11.85
C THR A 298 13.86 -18.36 -13.13
N LYS A 299 13.65 -17.64 -14.25
CA LYS A 299 13.43 -18.25 -15.56
C LYS A 299 14.57 -19.18 -16.03
N GLY A 300 15.78 -19.01 -15.49
CA GLY A 300 16.94 -19.84 -15.82
C GLY A 300 17.15 -21.03 -14.88
N GLY A 301 16.29 -21.21 -13.87
CA GLY A 301 16.45 -22.20 -12.81
C GLY A 301 16.56 -21.57 -11.42
N VAL A 302 17.06 -22.35 -10.45
CA VAL A 302 17.14 -21.92 -9.04
C VAL A 302 18.50 -21.29 -8.77
N ILE A 303 18.52 -20.01 -8.40
CA ILE A 303 19.75 -19.32 -8.00
C ILE A 303 19.95 -19.49 -6.49
N VAL A 304 21.17 -19.83 -6.07
CA VAL A 304 21.63 -19.78 -4.68
C VAL A 304 22.65 -18.67 -4.48
N VAL A 305 22.43 -17.87 -3.44
CA VAL A 305 23.13 -16.61 -3.21
C VAL A 305 23.80 -16.64 -1.83
N GLY A 306 25.12 -16.45 -1.81
CA GLY A 306 25.88 -16.30 -0.57
C GLY A 306 25.87 -17.54 0.34
N GLY A 307 25.80 -17.32 1.65
CA GLY A 307 25.95 -18.36 2.67
C GLY A 307 27.39 -18.52 3.14
N TYR A 308 27.60 -19.47 4.05
CA TYR A 308 28.88 -19.73 4.68
C TYR A 308 29.40 -21.09 4.22
N GLY A 309 30.62 -21.10 3.70
CA GLY A 309 31.37 -22.30 3.31
C GLY A 309 32.60 -22.48 4.20
N SER A 310 33.78 -22.35 3.60
CA SER A 310 35.03 -22.11 4.34
C SER A 310 35.13 -20.69 4.91
N ASP A 311 34.39 -19.76 4.31
CA ASP A 311 34.24 -18.35 4.69
C ASP A 311 32.87 -17.84 4.18
N HIS A 312 32.53 -16.59 4.46
CA HIS A 312 31.39 -15.89 3.89
C HIS A 312 31.50 -15.84 2.37
N LEU A 313 30.49 -16.37 1.69
CA LEU A 313 30.49 -16.48 0.24
C LEU A 313 29.85 -15.23 -0.39
N LYS A 314 30.52 -14.70 -1.41
CA LYS A 314 29.94 -13.79 -2.41
C LYS A 314 29.52 -14.49 -3.69
N THR A 315 29.81 -15.80 -3.78
CA THR A 315 29.56 -16.58 -4.98
C THR A 315 28.08 -16.88 -5.12
N VAL A 316 27.64 -16.86 -6.38
CA VAL A 316 26.27 -17.16 -6.77
C VAL A 316 26.31 -18.28 -7.78
N GLU A 317 25.46 -19.28 -7.59
CA GLU A 317 25.37 -20.45 -8.46
C GLU A 317 23.92 -20.64 -8.89
N ILE A 318 23.70 -21.06 -10.14
CA ILE A 318 22.39 -21.39 -10.67
C ILE A 318 22.31 -22.89 -10.94
N TYR A 319 21.19 -23.49 -10.55
CA TYR A 319 20.85 -24.86 -10.83
C TYR A 319 19.95 -24.93 -12.06
N ASP A 320 20.42 -25.63 -13.09
CA ASP A 320 19.63 -26.00 -14.25
C ASP A 320 18.88 -27.31 -13.97
N PRO A 321 17.54 -27.30 -13.83
CA PRO A 321 16.76 -28.51 -13.55
C PRO A 321 16.75 -29.51 -14.71
N ALA A 322 16.92 -29.08 -15.96
CA ALA A 322 16.94 -29.95 -17.12
C ALA A 322 18.25 -30.75 -17.18
N GLN A 323 19.38 -30.10 -16.85
CA GLN A 323 20.70 -30.75 -16.84
C GLN A 323 21.07 -31.37 -15.49
N GLN A 324 20.34 -30.99 -14.42
CA GLN A 324 20.67 -31.25 -13.03
C GLN A 324 22.11 -30.86 -12.67
N SER A 325 22.56 -29.72 -13.16
CA SER A 325 23.93 -29.23 -12.96
C SER A 325 23.95 -27.80 -12.41
N TRP A 326 25.07 -27.47 -11.76
CA TRP A 326 25.32 -26.15 -11.22
C TRP A 326 26.36 -25.40 -12.04
N SER A 327 26.11 -24.13 -12.27
CA SER A 327 27.05 -23.19 -12.89
C SER A 327 27.15 -21.90 -12.10
N PHE A 328 28.31 -21.25 -12.12
CA PHE A 328 28.44 -19.92 -11.56
C PHE A 328 27.67 -18.90 -12.39
N VAL A 329 26.95 -18.01 -11.70
CA VAL A 329 26.48 -16.73 -12.24
C VAL A 329 27.20 -15.63 -11.48
N GLY A 330 27.34 -14.43 -12.06
CA GLY A 330 28.22 -13.38 -11.55
C GLY A 330 28.20 -13.23 -10.03
N ASN A 331 29.36 -12.91 -9.45
CA ASN A 331 29.49 -12.77 -8.00
C ASN A 331 28.83 -11.48 -7.51
N MET A 332 28.35 -11.52 -6.27
CA MET A 332 28.02 -10.32 -5.51
C MET A 332 29.29 -9.52 -5.21
N ASN A 333 29.11 -8.24 -4.92
CA ASN A 333 30.15 -7.31 -4.49
C ASN A 333 30.56 -7.60 -3.04
N HIS A 334 29.58 -7.88 -2.18
CA HIS A 334 29.81 -8.29 -0.79
C HIS A 334 29.44 -9.76 -0.57
N SER A 335 30.24 -10.46 0.23
CA SER A 335 29.86 -11.75 0.79
C SER A 335 28.75 -11.57 1.81
N ARG A 336 27.83 -12.53 1.94
CA ARG A 336 26.77 -12.46 2.95
C ARG A 336 26.18 -13.81 3.32
N ILE A 337 25.90 -13.99 4.60
CA ILE A 337 25.03 -15.05 5.13
C ILE A 337 23.66 -14.48 5.47
N LYS A 338 22.63 -15.33 5.41
CA LYS A 338 21.23 -15.00 5.64
C LYS A 338 20.75 -13.74 4.88
N PRO A 339 21.13 -13.54 3.60
CA PRO A 339 20.52 -12.48 2.81
C PRO A 339 19.03 -12.76 2.60
N VAL A 340 18.21 -11.73 2.46
CA VAL A 340 16.84 -11.90 1.97
C VAL A 340 16.84 -11.64 0.47
N LEU A 341 16.27 -12.58 -0.30
CA LEU A 341 16.11 -12.43 -1.75
C LEU A 341 14.69 -12.02 -2.09
N VAL A 342 14.55 -11.04 -2.99
CA VAL A 342 13.26 -10.61 -3.52
C VAL A 342 13.30 -10.71 -5.04
N SER A 343 12.41 -11.52 -5.61
CA SER A 343 12.23 -11.60 -7.07
C SER A 343 11.42 -10.39 -7.54
N LEU A 344 11.90 -9.72 -8.57
CA LEU A 344 11.26 -8.55 -9.17
C LEU A 344 10.61 -8.89 -10.50
N ASN A 345 9.70 -8.02 -10.93
CA ASN A 345 9.14 -8.09 -12.27
C ASN A 345 10.25 -8.04 -13.34
N GLY A 346 10.15 -8.90 -14.35
CA GLY A 346 11.17 -9.03 -15.39
C GLY A 346 12.27 -10.06 -15.08
N GLY A 347 12.32 -10.61 -13.85
CA GLY A 347 13.22 -11.70 -13.47
C GLY A 347 14.52 -11.28 -12.78
N SER A 348 14.69 -9.98 -12.51
CA SER A 348 15.78 -9.50 -11.65
C SER A 348 15.58 -9.94 -10.20
N VAL A 349 16.69 -10.02 -9.45
CA VAL A 349 16.67 -10.44 -8.04
C VAL A 349 17.40 -9.42 -7.18
N LEU A 350 16.77 -8.94 -6.12
CA LEU A 350 17.42 -8.14 -5.09
C LEU A 350 17.95 -9.06 -3.98
N ALA A 351 19.19 -8.85 -3.56
CA ALA A 351 19.73 -9.40 -2.33
C ALA A 351 19.88 -8.28 -1.29
N ILE A 352 19.24 -8.45 -0.13
CA ILE A 352 19.11 -7.42 0.88
C ILE A 352 19.77 -7.87 2.19
N GLY A 353 20.68 -7.04 2.70
CA GLY A 353 21.34 -7.20 4.00
C GLY A 353 22.02 -8.56 4.20
N GLY A 354 21.81 -9.17 5.37
CA GLY A 354 22.56 -10.34 5.83
C GLY A 354 23.78 -9.91 6.64
N SER A 355 24.80 -10.77 6.72
CA SER A 355 26.04 -10.43 7.44
C SER A 355 27.30 -11.05 6.83
N ASN A 356 28.43 -10.40 7.07
CA ASN A 356 29.78 -10.91 6.82
C ASN A 356 30.68 -10.58 8.02
N ASP A 357 30.51 -11.35 9.10
CA ASP A 357 30.90 -11.02 10.48
C ASP A 357 30.04 -9.93 11.14
N GLU A 358 29.74 -8.84 10.42
CA GLU A 358 28.83 -7.79 10.86
C GLU A 358 27.58 -7.71 9.99
N PRO A 359 26.42 -7.28 10.53
CA PRO A 359 25.23 -7.01 9.73
C PRO A 359 25.48 -6.00 8.61
N LEU A 360 24.84 -6.20 7.46
CA LEU A 360 25.02 -5.40 6.25
C LEU A 360 23.82 -4.50 5.99
N ALA A 361 24.09 -3.25 5.61
CA ALA A 361 23.09 -2.32 5.06
C ALA A 361 23.00 -2.39 3.53
N SER A 362 23.95 -3.08 2.90
CA SER A 362 24.06 -3.13 1.45
C SER A 362 22.95 -3.95 0.81
N ILE A 363 22.54 -3.49 -0.36
CA ILE A 363 21.63 -4.19 -1.26
C ILE A 363 22.25 -4.29 -2.64
N GLU A 364 22.00 -5.40 -3.32
CA GLU A 364 22.51 -5.64 -4.67
C GLU A 364 21.44 -6.21 -5.58
N LEU A 365 21.41 -5.71 -6.81
CA LEU A 365 20.48 -6.12 -7.85
C LEU A 365 21.20 -7.02 -8.86
N TYR A 366 20.70 -8.23 -9.03
CA TYR A 366 21.06 -9.16 -10.08
C TYR A 366 20.25 -8.88 -11.35
N ASP A 367 20.97 -8.66 -12.46
CA ASP A 367 20.38 -8.64 -13.80
C ASP A 367 20.63 -9.99 -14.50
N PRO A 368 19.58 -10.77 -14.80
CA PRO A 368 19.73 -12.07 -15.46
C PRO A 368 20.28 -11.97 -16.88
N ASN A 369 20.10 -10.84 -17.59
CA ASN A 369 20.53 -10.69 -18.98
C ASN A 369 22.05 -10.56 -19.09
N SER A 370 22.64 -9.75 -18.21
CA SER A 370 24.10 -9.57 -18.13
C SER A 370 24.78 -10.54 -17.18
N SER A 371 24.02 -11.26 -16.35
CA SER A 371 24.53 -12.09 -15.25
C SER A 371 25.46 -11.31 -14.31
N THR A 372 25.12 -10.06 -14.01
CA THR A 372 25.91 -9.18 -13.14
C THR A 372 25.13 -8.72 -11.91
N TRP A 373 25.86 -8.40 -10.85
CA TRP A 373 25.32 -7.78 -9.64
C TRP A 373 25.77 -6.33 -9.54
N THR A 374 24.81 -5.45 -9.31
CA THR A 374 25.01 -4.01 -9.16
C THR A 374 24.65 -3.56 -7.75
N MET A 375 25.49 -2.74 -7.15
CA MET A 375 25.17 -2.12 -5.86
C MET A 375 24.02 -1.13 -6.04
N LYS A 376 23.12 -1.11 -5.07
CA LYS A 376 21.98 -0.18 -4.98
C LYS A 376 22.08 0.65 -3.70
N GLU A 377 21.17 1.61 -3.50
CA GLU A 377 21.21 2.51 -2.34
C GLU A 377 21.10 1.71 -1.03
N ASN A 378 21.99 1.95 -0.07
CA ASN A 378 22.00 1.21 1.20
C ASN A 378 20.77 1.51 2.06
N MET A 379 20.36 0.53 2.87
CA MET A 379 19.41 0.74 3.98
C MET A 379 19.99 1.74 4.99
N SER A 380 19.10 2.37 5.77
CA SER A 380 19.52 3.30 6.83
C SER A 380 20.27 2.60 7.96
N ASP A 381 19.80 1.41 8.33
CA ASP A 381 20.43 0.54 9.33
C ASP A 381 20.90 -0.79 8.69
N PRO A 382 22.05 -1.34 9.11
CA PRO A 382 22.45 -2.69 8.73
C PRO A 382 21.60 -3.74 9.44
N ARG A 383 21.28 -4.85 8.75
CA ARG A 383 20.33 -5.86 9.24
C ARG A 383 20.69 -7.28 8.79
N ASP A 384 20.84 -8.21 9.73
CA ASP A 384 20.68 -9.65 9.47
C ASP A 384 19.40 -10.18 10.10
N GLN A 385 18.91 -11.33 9.62
CA GLN A 385 17.69 -11.99 10.13
C GLN A 385 16.44 -11.09 10.14
N HIS A 386 16.41 -10.11 9.25
CA HIS A 386 15.25 -9.30 8.91
C HIS A 386 14.37 -10.05 7.90
N THR A 387 13.21 -9.47 7.57
CA THR A 387 12.36 -9.94 6.49
C THR A 387 12.20 -8.87 5.43
N ALA A 388 12.00 -9.29 4.17
CA ALA A 388 11.69 -8.40 3.07
C ALA A 388 10.51 -8.96 2.26
N SER A 389 9.60 -8.09 1.82
CA SER A 389 8.37 -8.48 1.09
C SER A 389 8.10 -7.50 -0.05
N LEU A 390 7.95 -8.02 -1.27
CA LEU A 390 7.56 -7.20 -2.43
C LEU A 390 6.08 -6.81 -2.33
N LEU A 391 5.82 -5.52 -2.17
CA LEU A 391 4.50 -4.89 -2.20
C LEU A 391 4.23 -4.36 -3.61
N GLY A 392 3.27 -4.99 -4.30
CA GLY A 392 2.96 -4.63 -5.67
C GLY A 392 4.09 -5.03 -6.63
N ASP A 393 4.51 -4.09 -7.48
CA ASP A 393 5.46 -4.34 -8.57
C ASP A 393 6.89 -3.81 -8.26
N ASP A 394 7.04 -2.74 -7.47
CA ASP A 394 8.29 -1.98 -7.34
C ASP A 394 8.67 -1.57 -5.90
N ILE A 395 7.86 -1.91 -4.89
CA ILE A 395 8.10 -1.49 -3.50
C ILE A 395 8.47 -2.70 -2.66
N VAL A 396 9.60 -2.67 -1.96
CA VAL A 396 10.00 -3.74 -1.04
C VAL A 396 9.92 -3.23 0.40
N LEU A 397 9.09 -3.88 1.22
CA LEU A 397 9.02 -3.66 2.66
C LEU A 397 10.11 -4.45 3.36
N VAL A 398 11.01 -3.78 4.08
CA VAL A 398 12.04 -4.41 4.92
C VAL A 398 11.73 -4.13 6.38
N ALA A 399 11.62 -5.18 7.19
CA ALA A 399 11.17 -5.06 8.58
C ALA A 399 12.12 -5.74 9.57
N GLY A 400 12.39 -5.04 10.67
CA GLY A 400 13.11 -5.56 11.83
C GLY A 400 14.55 -6.00 11.53
N GLY A 401 14.98 -7.07 12.18
CA GLY A 401 16.34 -7.59 12.07
C GLY A 401 17.25 -7.19 13.22
N TYR A 402 18.47 -7.70 13.17
CA TYR A 402 19.49 -7.50 14.17
C TYR A 402 20.61 -6.63 13.59
N ARG A 403 20.89 -5.52 14.28
CA ARG A 403 21.84 -4.48 13.83
C ARG A 403 23.23 -4.70 14.39
N SER A 404 23.32 -5.13 15.64
CA SER A 404 24.55 -5.40 16.38
C SER A 404 24.23 -6.17 17.66
N LYS A 405 25.28 -6.53 18.42
CA LYS A 405 25.20 -7.44 19.59
C LYS A 405 24.06 -7.17 20.58
N ASP A 406 23.68 -5.90 20.75
CA ASP A 406 22.65 -5.47 21.71
C ASP A 406 21.57 -4.60 21.05
N SER A 407 21.46 -4.62 19.72
CA SER A 407 20.56 -3.76 18.97
C SER A 407 19.67 -4.57 18.03
N VAL A 408 18.42 -4.79 18.47
CA VAL A 408 17.36 -5.34 17.64
C VAL A 408 16.50 -4.19 17.12
N LEU A 409 16.13 -4.26 15.85
CA LEU A 409 15.37 -3.20 15.19
C LEU A 409 13.87 -3.52 15.21
N ASN A 410 13.08 -2.47 15.43
CA ASN A 410 11.66 -2.42 15.07
C ASN A 410 11.41 -1.50 13.88
N SER A 411 12.45 -0.85 13.35
CA SER A 411 12.34 0.05 12.21
C SER A 411 11.99 -0.71 10.94
N VAL A 412 11.23 -0.03 10.08
CA VAL A 412 10.69 -0.57 8.85
C VAL A 412 10.96 0.42 7.74
N GLU A 413 11.50 -0.07 6.62
CA GLU A 413 11.90 0.77 5.49
C GLU A 413 11.24 0.24 4.21
N LEU A 414 10.74 1.15 3.37
CA LEU A 414 10.25 0.86 2.03
C LEU A 414 11.34 1.21 1.01
N TYR A 415 11.72 0.25 0.18
CA TYR A 415 12.61 0.47 -0.94
C TYR A 415 11.83 0.57 -2.24
N ASN A 416 11.94 1.70 -2.94
CA ASN A 416 11.43 1.83 -4.30
C ASN A 416 12.53 1.44 -5.30
N VAL A 417 12.32 0.32 -5.99
CA VAL A 417 13.28 -0.26 -6.92
C VAL A 417 13.54 0.67 -8.11
N SER A 418 12.49 1.28 -8.64
CA SER A 418 12.54 2.13 -9.84
C SER A 418 13.27 3.45 -9.59
N SER A 419 13.09 4.06 -8.41
CA SER A 419 13.79 5.30 -8.06
C SER A 419 15.10 5.09 -7.30
N ASP A 420 15.39 3.85 -6.86
CA ASP A 420 16.53 3.51 -6.01
C ASP A 420 16.57 4.34 -4.73
N ARG A 421 15.43 4.44 -4.03
CA ARG A 421 15.28 5.26 -2.82
C ARG A 421 14.59 4.51 -1.70
N TRP A 422 15.05 4.77 -0.49
CA TRP A 422 14.42 4.33 0.74
C TRP A 422 13.48 5.38 1.30
N THR A 423 12.42 4.91 1.95
CA THR A 423 11.53 5.72 2.78
C THR A 423 11.35 5.01 4.11
N LEU A 424 11.77 5.66 5.20
CA LEU A 424 11.47 5.18 6.55
C LEU A 424 9.98 5.39 6.82
N ILE A 425 9.32 4.36 7.33
CA ILE A 425 7.90 4.42 7.70
C ILE A 425 7.73 4.16 9.19
N GLU A 426 6.48 4.13 9.67
CA GLU A 426 6.19 3.78 11.05
C GLU A 426 6.81 2.44 11.45
N ASN A 427 7.40 2.41 12.64
CA ASN A 427 8.05 1.24 13.18
C ASN A 427 7.01 0.21 13.65
N MET A 428 7.43 -1.05 13.68
CA MET A 428 6.72 -2.09 14.44
C MET A 428 6.70 -1.73 15.94
N THR A 429 5.69 -2.24 16.64
CA THR A 429 5.56 -2.11 18.09
C THR A 429 6.73 -2.79 18.80
N TYR A 430 7.13 -3.98 18.31
CA TYR A 430 8.19 -4.77 18.93
C TYR A 430 9.38 -4.94 18.00
N ALA A 431 10.58 -4.73 18.55
CA ALA A 431 11.83 -5.06 17.88
C ALA A 431 11.97 -6.58 17.77
N ARG A 432 12.35 -7.07 16.59
CA ARG A 432 12.40 -8.51 16.33
C ARG A 432 13.40 -8.89 15.25
N TYR A 433 14.14 -9.97 15.47
CA TYR A 433 14.91 -10.69 14.45
C TYR A 433 14.50 -12.16 14.41
N GLY A 434 14.79 -12.86 13.30
CA GLY A 434 14.40 -14.27 13.13
C GLY A 434 12.88 -14.49 13.19
N HIS A 435 12.12 -13.45 12.85
CA HIS A 435 10.67 -13.48 12.67
C HIS A 435 10.33 -13.90 11.23
N THR A 436 9.05 -14.15 10.98
CA THR A 436 8.56 -14.41 9.62
C THR A 436 7.68 -13.28 9.13
N ALA A 437 7.68 -13.06 7.81
CA ALA A 437 6.78 -12.15 7.13
C ALA A 437 6.04 -12.93 6.04
N SER A 438 4.71 -12.83 6.03
CA SER A 438 3.86 -13.47 5.03
C SER A 438 2.97 -12.44 4.35
N ILE A 439 3.08 -12.32 3.02
CA ILE A 439 2.16 -11.50 2.23
C ILE A 439 0.83 -12.25 2.14
N LEU A 440 -0.25 -11.59 2.57
CA LEU A 440 -1.61 -12.13 2.52
C LEU A 440 -2.27 -11.83 1.16
N ALA A 441 -3.43 -12.46 0.91
CA ALA A 441 -4.14 -12.34 -0.36
C ALA A 441 -4.60 -10.91 -0.68
N ASP A 442 -4.77 -10.06 0.34
CA ASP A 442 -5.11 -8.65 0.20
C ASP A 442 -3.89 -7.73 0.06
N GLY A 443 -2.66 -8.28 0.08
CA GLY A 443 -1.40 -7.55 0.02
C GLY A 443 -0.82 -7.16 1.38
N SER A 444 -1.59 -7.22 2.47
CA SER A 444 -1.05 -6.92 3.79
C SER A 444 0.07 -7.89 4.19
N VAL A 445 0.98 -7.45 5.05
CA VAL A 445 2.12 -8.26 5.50
C VAL A 445 1.93 -8.64 6.96
N LEU A 446 1.78 -9.95 7.19
CA LEU A 446 1.70 -10.52 8.53
C LEU A 446 3.11 -10.80 9.05
N ILE A 447 3.48 -10.14 10.14
CA ILE A 447 4.73 -10.33 10.88
C ILE A 447 4.46 -11.17 12.12
N VAL A 448 5.17 -12.30 12.25
CA VAL A 448 4.92 -13.28 13.32
C VAL A 448 6.19 -13.58 14.11
N GLY A 449 6.09 -13.48 15.44
CA GLY A 449 7.12 -13.94 16.38
C GLY A 449 8.48 -13.26 16.19
N GLY A 450 9.55 -14.01 16.43
CA GLY A 450 10.91 -13.48 16.43
C GLY A 450 11.45 -13.28 17.84
N CYS A 451 12.71 -12.88 17.93
CA CYS A 451 13.42 -12.65 19.17
C CYS A 451 13.69 -11.15 19.33
N ALA A 452 13.32 -10.57 20.48
CA ALA A 452 13.62 -9.18 20.85
C ALA A 452 14.98 -9.05 21.56
N SER A 453 15.49 -10.16 22.11
CA SER A 453 16.85 -10.34 22.60
C SER A 453 17.14 -11.84 22.71
N GLU A 454 18.36 -12.24 23.07
CA GLU A 454 18.75 -13.66 23.22
C GLU A 454 17.83 -14.48 24.14
N LYS A 455 17.24 -13.83 25.16
CA LYS A 455 16.37 -14.48 26.16
C LYS A 455 14.92 -13.97 26.13
N ASN A 456 14.54 -13.28 25.06
CA ASN A 456 13.19 -12.74 24.91
C ASN A 456 12.63 -13.11 23.54
N THR A 457 11.98 -14.26 23.48
CA THR A 457 11.22 -14.70 22.31
C THR A 457 9.82 -14.12 22.35
N LEU A 458 9.33 -13.62 21.22
CA LEU A 458 8.03 -13.00 21.08
C LEU A 458 6.97 -14.02 20.60
N ASN A 459 5.77 -13.88 21.14
CA ASN A 459 4.55 -14.48 20.60
C ASN A 459 3.66 -13.45 19.90
N THR A 460 4.13 -12.21 19.76
CA THR A 460 3.35 -11.10 19.20
C THR A 460 3.25 -11.17 17.69
N VAL A 461 2.10 -10.72 17.20
CA VAL A 461 1.71 -10.77 15.80
C VAL A 461 1.30 -9.36 15.39
N GLU A 462 1.93 -8.85 14.34
CA GLU A 462 1.67 -7.51 13.83
C GLU A 462 1.32 -7.61 12.34
N LEU A 463 0.29 -6.88 11.93
CA LEU A 463 -0.17 -6.83 10.55
C LEU A 463 0.10 -5.43 10.01
N TYR A 464 0.92 -5.37 8.97
CA TYR A 464 1.18 -4.15 8.22
C TYR A 464 0.20 -4.03 7.07
N ASN A 465 -0.68 -3.04 7.13
CA ASN A 465 -1.56 -2.69 6.03
C ASN A 465 -1.00 -1.48 5.28
N HIS A 466 -0.48 -1.71 4.08
CA HIS A 466 -0.01 -0.64 3.18
C HIS A 466 -1.12 -0.11 2.27
N ASN A 467 -2.30 -0.72 2.30
CA ASN A 467 -3.45 -0.25 1.56
C ASN A 467 -4.13 0.86 2.38
N THR A 468 -4.21 2.06 1.80
CA THR A 468 -5.02 3.17 2.32
C THR A 468 -6.47 2.71 2.48
N THR A 469 -6.84 2.36 3.71
CA THR A 469 -8.22 2.05 4.07
C THR A 469 -8.80 3.30 4.70
N VAL A 470 -9.59 4.06 3.94
CA VAL A 470 -10.38 5.16 4.53
C VAL A 470 -11.53 4.51 5.30
N LEU A 471 -11.42 4.48 6.63
CA LEU A 471 -12.51 4.09 7.49
C LEU A 471 -13.53 5.23 7.55
N PHE A 472 -14.71 5.02 6.97
CA PHE A 472 -15.86 5.86 7.23
C PHE A 472 -16.63 5.27 8.42
N SER A 473 -16.54 5.90 9.59
CA SER A 473 -17.54 5.71 10.63
C SER A 473 -18.71 6.66 10.34
N VAL A 474 -19.83 6.11 9.89
CA VAL A 474 -21.11 6.82 9.94
C VAL A 474 -21.79 6.35 11.22
N LEU A 475 -21.96 7.25 12.19
CA LEU A 475 -22.86 7.03 13.30
C LEU A 475 -24.28 7.05 12.74
N SER A 476 -24.95 5.90 12.70
CA SER A 476 -26.41 5.85 12.50
C SER A 476 -27.08 5.83 13.87
N GLU A 477 -27.97 6.76 14.13
CA GLU A 477 -28.78 6.81 15.36
C GLU A 477 -29.94 5.80 15.36
N GLU A 478 -29.98 4.85 14.43
CA GLU A 478 -30.95 3.76 14.49
C GLU A 478 -30.32 2.53 15.13
N GLY A 479 -30.77 2.26 16.36
CA GLY A 479 -30.36 1.10 17.13
C GLY A 479 -30.67 -0.20 16.40
N ASN A 480 -29.67 -0.73 15.68
CA ASN A 480 -29.44 -2.17 15.56
C ASN A 480 -28.01 -2.42 15.07
N THR A 481 -27.24 -3.05 15.94
CA THR A 481 -25.86 -3.47 15.71
C THR A 481 -25.76 -4.49 14.56
N HIS A 482 -25.11 -4.13 13.44
CA HIS A 482 -24.64 -5.11 12.47
C HIS A 482 -23.18 -4.91 12.06
N LYS A 483 -22.46 -6.04 12.02
CA LYS A 483 -21.01 -6.20 11.93
C LYS A 483 -20.44 -5.75 10.59
N TYR A 484 -19.24 -5.16 10.65
CA TYR A 484 -18.39 -4.81 9.50
C TYR A 484 -17.78 -6.04 8.82
N ARG A 485 -17.76 -6.06 7.48
CA ARG A 485 -16.92 -6.96 6.68
C ARG A 485 -16.24 -6.18 5.55
N SER A 486 -14.93 -6.40 5.40
CA SER A 486 -14.02 -5.76 4.44
C SER A 486 -14.11 -6.39 3.04
N LEU A 487 -13.79 -5.61 2.01
CA LEU A 487 -13.51 -6.14 0.66
C LEU A 487 -12.36 -5.34 -0.01
N SER A 488 -11.48 -6.08 -0.68
CA SER A 488 -10.21 -5.67 -1.33
C SER A 488 -10.24 -5.98 -2.83
N ILE A 489 -9.22 -5.51 -3.61
CA ILE A 489 -8.68 -5.98 -4.93
C ILE A 489 -8.88 -4.98 -6.11
N LYS A 490 -7.96 -4.66 -7.07
CA LYS A 490 -6.55 -5.01 -7.46
C LYS A 490 -5.96 -3.94 -8.43
N LYS A 491 -4.62 -3.83 -8.44
CA LYS A 491 -3.62 -3.39 -9.48
C LYS A 491 -3.82 -2.12 -10.33
N ARG A 492 -2.71 -1.38 -10.45
CA ARG A 492 -2.48 -0.05 -11.08
C ARG A 492 -3.32 1.04 -10.43
N LYS A 493 -2.93 2.31 -10.57
CA LYS A 493 -3.58 3.48 -9.91
C LYS A 493 -5.05 3.62 -10.36
N ILE A 494 -5.89 2.70 -9.92
CA ILE A 494 -7.33 2.60 -10.14
C ILE A 494 -7.94 2.85 -8.77
N TYR A 495 -8.51 4.04 -8.58
CA TYR A 495 -9.33 4.29 -7.41
C TYR A 495 -10.64 3.52 -7.61
N THR A 496 -10.77 2.42 -6.86
CA THR A 496 -11.93 1.52 -6.87
C THR A 496 -12.84 1.91 -5.73
N PHE A 497 -14.03 2.45 -6.02
CA PHE A 497 -15.06 2.68 -5.02
C PHE A 497 -16.08 1.56 -5.09
N SER A 498 -16.21 0.78 -4.00
CA SER A 498 -17.25 -0.22 -3.84
C SER A 498 -18.17 0.22 -2.70
N PHE A 499 -19.40 0.60 -3.03
CA PHE A 499 -20.40 0.99 -2.05
C PHE A 499 -21.24 -0.24 -1.68
N PHE A 500 -21.34 -0.55 -0.39
CA PHE A 500 -21.99 -1.77 0.11
C PHE A 500 -23.22 -1.48 0.96
N PHE A 501 -24.04 -0.48 0.62
CA PHE A 501 -25.39 -0.33 1.20
C PHE A 501 -26.39 0.23 0.19
N ALA A 502 -27.67 -0.10 0.41
CA ALA A 502 -28.75 0.06 -0.56
C ALA A 502 -29.43 1.45 -0.52
N CYS A 503 -29.84 1.87 -1.72
CA CYS A 503 -30.85 2.85 -2.10
C CYS A 503 -30.48 4.31 -2.38
N ILE A 504 -29.53 4.97 -1.71
CA ILE A 504 -29.15 6.36 -2.06
C ILE A 504 -27.65 6.58 -1.83
N GLU A 505 -26.88 6.78 -2.90
CA GLU A 505 -25.47 7.20 -2.83
C GLU A 505 -25.38 8.70 -3.14
N THR A 506 -25.08 9.53 -2.14
CA THR A 506 -24.73 10.96 -2.31
C THR A 506 -23.25 11.16 -2.05
N ILE A 507 -22.54 11.68 -3.04
CA ILE A 507 -21.09 11.95 -2.99
C ILE A 507 -20.86 13.46 -2.82
N HIS A 508 -20.19 13.86 -1.74
CA HIS A 508 -19.89 15.26 -1.40
C HIS A 508 -18.42 15.64 -1.66
N GLN A 509 -18.15 16.95 -1.81
CA GLN A 509 -16.81 17.51 -2.06
C GLN A 509 -15.76 17.10 -1.04
N SER A 510 -16.18 16.98 0.23
CA SER A 510 -15.33 16.56 1.34
C SER A 510 -14.86 15.11 1.24
N SER A 511 -15.57 14.27 0.46
CA SER A 511 -15.26 12.86 0.22
C SER A 511 -14.28 12.63 -0.94
N LEU A 512 -14.01 13.65 -1.78
CA LEU A 512 -13.25 13.50 -3.03
C LEU A 512 -12.31 14.70 -3.28
N LYS A 513 -11.40 14.98 -2.33
CA LYS A 513 -10.42 16.08 -2.48
C LYS A 513 -9.43 15.90 -3.65
N TRP A 514 -9.25 14.69 -4.17
CA TRP A 514 -8.26 14.37 -5.21
C TRP A 514 -8.79 14.47 -6.65
N LEU A 515 -10.10 14.57 -6.84
CA LEU A 515 -10.71 14.70 -8.17
C LEU A 515 -10.56 16.09 -8.79
N SER A 516 -10.12 17.09 -8.01
CA SER A 516 -10.21 18.49 -8.41
C SER A 516 -8.96 19.11 -9.03
N ARG A 517 -7.85 18.40 -9.28
CA ARG A 517 -6.67 19.01 -9.93
C ARG A 517 -5.50 18.11 -10.38
N ASP A 518 -5.52 16.80 -10.14
CA ASP A 518 -4.33 15.99 -10.40
C ASP A 518 -4.30 15.45 -11.85
N GLU A 519 -3.50 16.09 -12.71
CA GLU A 519 -3.34 15.74 -14.13
C GLU A 519 -2.75 14.33 -14.36
N GLN A 520 -2.28 13.65 -13.30
CA GLN A 520 -1.65 12.33 -13.34
C GLN A 520 -2.62 11.14 -13.17
N ILE A 521 -3.92 11.37 -13.07
CA ILE A 521 -4.92 10.30 -12.94
C ILE A 521 -5.35 9.83 -14.34
N GLU A 522 -4.96 8.60 -14.69
CA GLU A 522 -5.21 8.01 -16.00
C GLU A 522 -6.55 7.25 -16.09
N GLU A 523 -7.04 6.66 -14.99
CA GLU A 523 -8.30 5.89 -14.97
C GLU A 523 -8.95 5.86 -13.57
N ILE A 524 -10.25 6.14 -13.48
CA ILE A 524 -11.08 5.96 -12.27
C ILE A 524 -11.87 4.66 -12.47
N THR A 525 -12.31 3.92 -11.45
CA THR A 525 -13.31 2.84 -11.68
C THR A 525 -14.35 2.82 -10.57
N LEU A 526 -15.59 3.19 -10.93
CA LEU A 526 -16.74 3.17 -10.04
C LEU A 526 -17.42 1.80 -10.13
N TYR A 527 -17.37 1.02 -9.04
CA TYR A 527 -18.16 -0.21 -8.91
C TYR A 527 -19.44 0.11 -8.15
N LEU A 528 -20.50 0.32 -8.90
CA LEU A 528 -21.84 0.41 -8.33
C LEU A 528 -22.32 -1.01 -8.01
N PRO A 529 -22.87 -1.28 -6.81
CA PRO A 529 -23.50 -2.55 -6.56
C PRO A 529 -24.60 -2.80 -7.59
N SER A 530 -24.84 -4.06 -7.95
CA SER A 530 -25.89 -4.42 -8.91
C SER A 530 -27.29 -3.93 -8.47
N SER A 531 -27.49 -3.58 -7.21
CA SER A 531 -28.71 -2.97 -6.67
C SER A 531 -28.78 -1.44 -6.81
N CYS A 532 -27.71 -0.75 -7.21
CA CYS A 532 -27.68 0.70 -7.28
C CYS A 532 -28.56 1.22 -8.42
N GLN A 533 -29.58 1.99 -8.06
CA GLN A 533 -30.50 2.64 -8.99
C GLN A 533 -30.34 4.16 -9.01
N TYR A 534 -29.72 4.76 -7.99
CA TYR A 534 -29.60 6.19 -7.82
C TYR A 534 -28.16 6.57 -7.47
N LEU A 535 -27.55 7.44 -8.29
CA LEU A 535 -26.20 7.96 -8.07
C LEU A 535 -26.23 9.49 -8.15
N ARG A 536 -25.78 10.17 -7.09
CA ARG A 536 -25.70 11.64 -7.04
C ARG A 536 -24.31 12.12 -6.68
N PHE A 537 -23.78 12.99 -7.53
CA PHE A 537 -22.65 13.87 -7.27
C PHE A 537 -23.20 15.27 -7.02
N SER A 538 -22.89 15.84 -5.86
CA SER A 538 -23.38 17.18 -5.49
C SER A 538 -22.27 18.03 -4.89
N GLY A 539 -21.96 19.15 -5.53
CA GLY A 539 -20.94 20.10 -5.06
C GLY A 539 -19.51 19.61 -5.24
N VAL A 540 -19.27 18.62 -6.11
CA VAL A 540 -17.95 18.05 -6.39
C VAL A 540 -17.44 18.58 -7.72
N GLU A 541 -16.30 19.28 -7.74
CA GLU A 541 -15.65 19.66 -8.99
C GLU A 541 -15.12 18.42 -9.71
N LEU A 542 -15.77 18.04 -10.80
CA LEU A 542 -15.38 16.91 -11.65
C LEU A 542 -14.52 17.41 -12.80
N SER A 543 -13.36 16.78 -13.01
CA SER A 543 -12.55 17.02 -14.22
C SER A 543 -13.25 16.45 -15.47
N GLU A 544 -12.92 16.98 -16.64
CA GLU A 544 -13.48 16.50 -17.92
C GLU A 544 -13.18 15.03 -18.17
N LYS A 545 -11.98 14.57 -17.79
CA LYS A 545 -11.61 13.13 -17.81
C LYS A 545 -12.54 12.29 -16.94
N ALA A 546 -12.94 12.80 -15.76
CA ALA A 546 -13.83 12.08 -14.84
C ALA A 546 -15.25 11.98 -15.41
N VAL A 547 -15.74 13.05 -16.04
CA VAL A 547 -17.05 13.05 -16.72
C VAL A 547 -17.05 12.11 -17.94
N ASN A 548 -15.99 12.15 -18.76
CA ASN A 548 -15.86 11.25 -19.89
C ASN A 548 -15.81 9.78 -19.43
N PHE A 549 -15.10 9.51 -18.33
CA PHE A 549 -15.07 8.19 -17.72
C PHE A 549 -16.46 7.73 -17.26
N ILE A 550 -17.23 8.60 -16.57
CA ILE A 550 -18.62 8.33 -16.18
C ILE A 550 -19.45 7.94 -17.42
N GLY A 551 -19.34 8.69 -18.51
CA GLY A 551 -20.00 8.38 -19.77
C GLY A 551 -19.59 7.01 -20.35
N GLU A 552 -18.29 6.77 -20.53
CA GLU A 552 -17.80 5.54 -21.17
C GLU A 552 -18.05 4.27 -20.34
N ASN A 553 -17.86 4.32 -19.03
CA ASN A 553 -17.85 3.11 -18.22
C ASN A 553 -19.21 2.81 -17.57
N LEU A 554 -19.97 3.83 -17.17
CA LEU A 554 -21.28 3.63 -16.56
C LEU A 554 -22.36 3.46 -17.63
N LEU A 555 -22.33 4.25 -18.70
CA LEU A 555 -23.43 4.30 -19.68
C LEU A 555 -23.16 3.48 -20.95
N LEU A 556 -21.92 3.45 -21.47
CA LEU A 556 -21.59 2.72 -22.71
C LEU A 556 -21.21 1.24 -22.48
N ARG A 557 -20.34 0.94 -21.51
CA ARG A 557 -19.79 -0.42 -21.31
C ARG A 557 -20.64 -1.35 -20.43
N GLY A 558 -21.81 -0.89 -19.96
CA GLY A 558 -22.83 -1.75 -19.33
C GLY A 558 -22.42 -2.43 -18.02
N LYS A 559 -21.39 -1.95 -17.31
CA LYS A 559 -20.92 -2.55 -16.05
C LYS A 559 -21.85 -2.27 -14.85
N SER A 560 -22.81 -1.35 -14.96
CA SER A 560 -23.91 -1.16 -13.99
C SER A 560 -25.26 -1.31 -14.69
N SER A 561 -25.84 -2.51 -14.63
CA SER A 561 -27.04 -2.86 -15.40
C SER A 561 -28.37 -2.37 -14.79
N ASN A 562 -28.35 -1.62 -13.68
CA ASN A 562 -29.55 -1.21 -12.94
C ASN A 562 -29.66 0.28 -12.59
N LEU A 563 -28.67 1.12 -12.96
CA LEU A 563 -28.72 2.55 -12.69
C LEU A 563 -29.89 3.21 -13.45
N GLN A 564 -30.77 3.91 -12.73
CA GLN A 564 -31.97 4.58 -13.28
C GLN A 564 -31.94 6.10 -13.10
N HIS A 565 -31.21 6.61 -12.11
CA HIS A 565 -31.14 8.02 -11.79
C HIS A 565 -29.68 8.45 -11.60
N LEU A 566 -29.28 9.50 -12.32
CA LEU A 566 -27.95 10.10 -12.25
C LEU A 566 -28.08 11.60 -12.03
N SER A 567 -27.48 12.09 -10.95
CA SER A 567 -27.40 13.52 -10.64
C SER A 567 -25.92 13.95 -10.64
N LEU A 568 -25.60 14.96 -11.45
CA LEU A 568 -24.31 15.64 -11.56
C LEU A 568 -24.47 17.12 -11.17
N CYS A 569 -25.33 17.39 -10.19
CA CYS A 569 -25.68 18.73 -9.73
C CYS A 569 -24.46 19.48 -9.17
N ASN A 570 -24.24 20.72 -9.62
CA ASN A 570 -23.16 21.57 -9.13
C ASN A 570 -21.78 20.88 -9.17
N THR A 571 -21.44 20.32 -10.33
CA THR A 571 -20.16 19.61 -10.54
C THR A 571 -19.14 20.36 -11.38
N LYS A 572 -19.47 21.61 -11.78
CA LYS A 572 -18.72 22.42 -12.75
C LYS A 572 -18.60 21.76 -14.14
N LEU A 573 -19.61 20.98 -14.53
CA LEU A 573 -19.68 20.35 -15.85
C LEU A 573 -19.59 21.41 -16.96
N THR A 574 -18.63 21.21 -17.89
CA THR A 574 -18.38 22.06 -19.07
C THR A 574 -19.12 21.54 -20.32
N ASP A 575 -19.09 22.31 -21.41
CA ASP A 575 -19.67 21.91 -22.71
C ASP A 575 -19.08 20.59 -23.23
N GLU A 576 -17.77 20.36 -23.04
CA GLU A 576 -17.11 19.12 -23.43
C GLU A 576 -17.62 17.92 -22.60
N GLY A 577 -17.74 18.11 -21.28
CA GLY A 577 -18.23 17.08 -20.38
C GLY A 577 -19.67 16.64 -20.69
N ILE A 578 -20.59 17.59 -20.92
CA ILE A 578 -21.98 17.27 -21.27
C ILE A 578 -22.08 16.63 -22.66
N THR A 579 -21.21 17.01 -23.60
CA THR A 579 -21.12 16.38 -24.94
C THR A 579 -20.76 14.90 -24.82
N CYS A 580 -19.72 14.56 -24.04
CA CYS A 580 -19.35 13.17 -23.78
C CYS A 580 -20.49 12.37 -23.16
N LEU A 581 -21.18 12.94 -22.17
CA LEU A 581 -22.33 12.31 -21.53
C LEU A 581 -23.48 12.05 -22.52
N CYS A 582 -23.78 13.03 -23.39
CA CYS A 582 -24.80 12.90 -24.43
C CYS A 582 -24.45 11.81 -25.44
N HIS A 583 -23.21 11.76 -25.92
CA HIS A 583 -22.73 10.69 -26.80
C HIS A 583 -22.84 9.30 -26.15
N ALA A 584 -22.57 9.21 -24.84
CA ALA A 584 -22.70 7.97 -24.10
C ALA A 584 -24.16 7.50 -23.99
N LEU A 585 -25.10 8.43 -23.78
CA LEU A 585 -26.54 8.16 -23.76
C LEU A 585 -27.13 7.80 -25.13
N ILE A 586 -26.56 8.31 -26.21
CA ILE A 586 -26.95 7.98 -27.59
C ILE A 586 -26.48 6.56 -27.95
N ASN A 587 -25.22 6.23 -27.64
CA ASN A 587 -24.60 4.97 -28.07
C ASN A 587 -24.75 3.82 -27.06
N GLY A 588 -25.23 4.09 -25.85
CA GLY A 588 -25.39 3.11 -24.77
C GLY A 588 -26.55 2.14 -24.99
N LYS A 589 -26.28 1.02 -25.68
CA LYS A 589 -27.30 -0.01 -26.02
C LYS A 589 -28.02 -0.65 -24.82
N ASN A 590 -27.53 -0.46 -23.58
CA ASN A 590 -28.08 -1.04 -22.34
C ASN A 590 -28.31 0.00 -21.22
N CYS A 591 -28.39 1.29 -21.56
CA CYS A 591 -28.62 2.33 -20.56
C CYS A 591 -30.07 2.28 -20.04
N ARG A 592 -30.27 1.98 -18.74
CA ARG A 592 -31.58 2.01 -18.06
C ARG A 592 -31.89 3.35 -17.39
N LEU A 593 -31.08 4.37 -17.70
CA LEU A 593 -31.22 5.69 -17.10
C LEU A 593 -32.54 6.34 -17.52
N ARG A 594 -33.37 6.63 -16.52
CA ARG A 594 -34.67 7.31 -16.66
C ARG A 594 -34.59 8.76 -16.24
N SER A 595 -33.67 9.12 -15.35
CA SER A 595 -33.55 10.48 -14.83
C SER A 595 -32.10 10.97 -14.91
N LEU A 596 -31.94 12.16 -15.46
CA LEU A 596 -30.69 12.89 -15.53
C LEU A 596 -30.86 14.28 -14.92
N ASP A 597 -30.10 14.58 -13.87
CA ASP A 597 -30.04 15.88 -13.22
C ASP A 597 -28.66 16.50 -13.44
N VAL A 598 -28.60 17.62 -14.14
CA VAL A 598 -27.38 18.36 -14.46
C VAL A 598 -27.48 19.83 -14.05
N GLN A 599 -28.32 20.14 -13.07
CA GLN A 599 -28.53 21.52 -12.62
C GLN A 599 -27.27 22.16 -12.02
N LEU A 600 -27.26 23.50 -11.94
CA LEU A 600 -26.16 24.29 -11.31
C LEU A 600 -24.76 24.02 -11.92
N ASN A 601 -24.68 23.70 -13.21
CA ASN A 601 -23.43 23.50 -13.94
C ASN A 601 -23.08 24.67 -14.88
N ASN A 602 -21.90 24.60 -15.51
CA ASN A 602 -21.28 25.72 -16.23
C ASN A 602 -21.26 25.55 -17.77
N PHE A 603 -22.06 24.65 -18.33
CA PHE A 603 -22.14 24.48 -19.78
C PHE A 603 -23.09 25.51 -20.42
N THR A 604 -22.83 25.83 -21.69
CA THR A 604 -23.49 26.90 -22.45
C THR A 604 -24.51 26.33 -23.45
N ASP A 605 -24.99 27.17 -24.37
CA ASP A 605 -25.88 26.74 -25.44
C ASP A 605 -25.27 25.64 -26.32
N ILE A 606 -23.94 25.52 -26.37
CA ILE A 606 -23.26 24.42 -27.09
C ILE A 606 -23.68 23.08 -26.46
N GLY A 607 -23.58 22.95 -25.14
CA GLY A 607 -24.07 21.78 -24.41
C GLY A 607 -25.57 21.56 -24.57
N ALA A 608 -26.37 22.62 -24.65
CA ALA A 608 -27.82 22.50 -24.90
C ALA A 608 -28.14 21.88 -26.28
N HIS A 609 -27.36 22.20 -27.31
CA HIS A 609 -27.50 21.58 -28.63
C HIS A 609 -27.20 20.08 -28.59
N GLU A 610 -26.22 19.65 -27.79
CA GLU A 610 -25.89 18.22 -27.62
C GLU A 610 -26.97 17.47 -26.83
N ILE A 611 -27.54 18.09 -25.79
CA ILE A 611 -28.71 17.55 -25.08
C ILE A 611 -29.88 17.36 -26.05
N ALA A 612 -30.14 18.33 -26.93
CA ALA A 612 -31.21 18.22 -27.91
C ALA A 612 -30.99 17.04 -28.88
N LYS A 613 -29.78 16.89 -29.44
CA LYS A 613 -29.41 15.72 -30.27
C LYS A 613 -29.60 14.41 -29.51
N MET A 614 -29.22 14.36 -28.24
CA MET A 614 -29.43 13.19 -27.40
C MET A 614 -30.92 12.87 -27.23
N LEU A 615 -31.77 13.88 -26.98
CA LEU A 615 -33.22 13.69 -26.87
C LEU A 615 -33.87 13.22 -28.17
N GLU A 616 -33.35 13.60 -29.33
CA GLU A 616 -33.85 13.12 -30.62
C GLU A 616 -33.69 11.60 -30.78
N VAL A 617 -32.60 11.04 -30.25
CA VAL A 617 -32.23 9.62 -30.41
C VAL A 617 -32.61 8.76 -29.20
N ASN A 618 -32.31 9.21 -27.98
CA ASN A 618 -32.56 8.46 -26.75
C ASN A 618 -34.07 8.40 -26.44
N LYS A 619 -34.57 7.17 -26.22
CA LYS A 619 -35.98 6.89 -25.90
C LYS A 619 -36.16 6.28 -24.49
N GLY A 620 -35.13 6.32 -23.67
CA GLY A 620 -35.16 5.76 -22.30
C GLY A 620 -35.32 6.81 -21.21
N LEU A 621 -34.91 8.05 -21.48
CA LEU A 621 -34.97 9.14 -20.51
C LEU A 621 -36.41 9.66 -20.33
N GLU A 622 -36.86 9.71 -19.08
CA GLU A 622 -38.19 10.15 -18.61
C GLU A 622 -38.12 11.52 -17.91
N MET A 623 -37.01 11.82 -17.21
CA MET A 623 -36.81 13.08 -16.48
C MET A 623 -35.46 13.73 -16.83
N LEU A 624 -35.51 15.03 -17.10
CA LEU A 624 -34.33 15.88 -17.32
C LEU A 624 -34.43 17.14 -16.46
N ASP A 625 -33.44 17.38 -15.61
CA ASP A 625 -33.31 18.62 -14.82
C ASP A 625 -32.09 19.42 -15.32
N ILE A 626 -32.39 20.58 -15.92
CA ILE A 626 -31.45 21.56 -16.48
C ILE A 626 -31.59 22.92 -15.76
N SER A 627 -32.04 22.89 -14.51
CA SER A 627 -32.31 24.10 -13.72
C SER A 627 -31.03 24.86 -13.38
N TYR A 628 -31.17 26.17 -13.21
CA TYR A 628 -30.10 27.08 -12.80
C TYR A 628 -28.85 27.04 -13.71
N LEU A 629 -29.03 26.67 -14.99
CA LEU A 629 -28.01 26.80 -16.01
C LEU A 629 -28.09 28.17 -16.69
N GLN A 630 -26.94 28.69 -17.12
CA GLN A 630 -26.87 29.96 -17.86
C GLN A 630 -27.11 29.79 -19.37
N LEU A 631 -28.16 29.04 -19.72
CA LEU A 631 -28.57 28.87 -21.13
C LEU A 631 -29.27 30.13 -21.63
N THR A 632 -29.02 30.49 -22.88
CA THR A 632 -29.75 31.57 -23.55
C THR A 632 -31.05 31.03 -24.16
N ARG A 633 -31.85 31.96 -24.71
CA ARG A 633 -33.06 31.66 -25.48
C ARG A 633 -32.83 30.56 -26.52
N ASP A 634 -31.72 30.64 -27.26
CA ASP A 634 -31.47 29.74 -28.39
C ASP A 634 -31.18 28.31 -27.91
N GLY A 635 -30.45 28.16 -26.80
CA GLY A 635 -30.21 26.87 -26.17
C GLY A 635 -31.50 26.17 -25.70
N ILE A 636 -32.39 26.92 -25.03
CA ILE A 636 -33.68 26.38 -24.55
C ILE A 636 -34.58 26.02 -25.74
N MET A 637 -34.66 26.88 -26.76
CA MET A 637 -35.47 26.65 -27.96
C MET A 637 -35.10 25.36 -28.69
N VAL A 638 -33.81 25.05 -28.77
CA VAL A 638 -33.31 23.84 -29.43
C VAL A 638 -33.73 22.58 -28.65
N ILE A 639 -33.66 22.59 -27.32
CA ILE A 639 -34.15 21.49 -26.48
C ILE A 639 -35.66 21.30 -26.64
N LEU A 640 -36.45 22.38 -26.56
CA LEU A 640 -37.90 22.32 -26.71
C LEU A 640 -38.31 21.82 -28.11
N THR A 641 -37.61 22.24 -29.15
CA THR A 641 -37.88 21.79 -30.54
C THR A 641 -37.64 20.29 -30.68
N ALA A 642 -36.49 19.79 -30.18
CA ALA A 642 -36.20 18.35 -30.19
C ALA A 642 -37.26 17.54 -29.42
N LEU A 643 -37.74 18.06 -28.29
CA LEU A 643 -38.83 17.45 -27.55
C LEU A 643 -40.11 17.40 -28.38
N VAL A 644 -40.56 18.53 -28.94
CA VAL A 644 -41.80 18.63 -29.74
C VAL A 644 -41.78 17.70 -30.95
N GLU A 645 -40.66 17.64 -31.65
CA GLU A 645 -40.57 16.98 -32.95
C GLU A 645 -40.19 15.50 -32.87
N LYS A 646 -39.30 15.11 -31.95
CA LYS A 646 -38.63 13.80 -32.00
C LYS A 646 -38.72 12.99 -30.72
N ASN A 647 -38.72 13.59 -29.53
CA ASN A 647 -38.78 12.85 -28.27
C ASN A 647 -40.23 12.62 -27.82
N ARG A 648 -40.58 11.40 -27.42
CA ARG A 648 -41.92 11.04 -26.90
C ARG A 648 -41.88 10.39 -25.51
N THR A 649 -40.70 10.28 -24.92
CA THR A 649 -40.46 9.48 -23.70
C THR A 649 -40.22 10.35 -22.47
N LEU A 650 -39.72 11.58 -22.65
CA LEU A 650 -39.57 12.51 -21.55
C LEU A 650 -40.95 12.91 -21.02
N THR A 651 -41.16 12.75 -19.71
CA THR A 651 -42.39 13.10 -18.99
C THR A 651 -42.16 14.26 -18.02
N THR A 652 -40.92 14.59 -17.68
CA THR A 652 -40.60 15.70 -16.79
C THR A 652 -39.38 16.47 -17.27
N LEU A 653 -39.53 17.79 -17.37
CA LEU A 653 -38.45 18.72 -17.70
C LEU A 653 -38.43 19.81 -16.64
N ASP A 654 -37.37 19.88 -15.85
CA ASP A 654 -37.14 21.04 -14.97
C ASP A 654 -36.15 21.98 -15.63
N MET A 655 -36.58 23.22 -15.80
CA MET A 655 -35.85 24.31 -16.44
C MET A 655 -36.01 25.60 -15.61
N THR A 656 -36.07 25.42 -14.29
CA THR A 656 -36.15 26.50 -13.31
C THR A 656 -34.95 27.43 -13.45
N SER A 657 -35.19 28.76 -13.43
CA SER A 657 -34.17 29.80 -13.59
C SER A 657 -33.45 29.86 -14.94
N SER A 658 -33.87 29.12 -15.97
CA SER A 658 -33.42 29.36 -17.35
C SER A 658 -34.07 30.65 -17.87
N ILE A 659 -33.25 31.69 -18.06
CA ILE A 659 -33.71 33.06 -18.30
C ILE A 659 -34.30 33.16 -19.71
N LEU A 660 -35.58 33.59 -19.76
CA LEU A 660 -36.43 33.95 -20.90
C LEU A 660 -37.40 32.85 -21.38
N ILE A 661 -38.70 33.09 -21.18
CA ILE A 661 -39.80 32.46 -21.91
C ILE A 661 -40.45 33.55 -22.77
N ASP A 662 -40.36 33.43 -24.08
CA ASP A 662 -41.07 34.29 -25.03
C ASP A 662 -42.31 33.57 -25.59
N GLU A 663 -43.12 34.25 -26.40
CA GLU A 663 -44.34 33.65 -26.97
C GLU A 663 -44.05 32.41 -27.85
N ASN A 664 -42.89 32.33 -28.48
CA ASN A 664 -42.52 31.16 -29.27
C ASN A 664 -42.26 29.94 -28.38
N MET A 665 -41.55 30.13 -27.26
CA MET A 665 -41.34 29.08 -26.27
C MET A 665 -42.66 28.64 -25.61
N LYS A 666 -43.54 29.57 -25.26
CA LYS A 666 -44.89 29.24 -24.73
C LYS A 666 -45.67 28.37 -25.70
N ASN A 667 -45.64 28.69 -26.99
CA ASN A 667 -46.33 27.90 -28.01
C ASN A 667 -45.75 26.48 -28.12
N LEU A 668 -44.43 26.30 -28.01
CA LEU A 668 -43.80 24.98 -28.00
C LEU A 668 -44.11 24.20 -26.72
N LEU A 669 -44.07 24.86 -25.56
CA LEU A 669 -44.44 24.27 -24.27
C LEU A 669 -45.89 23.78 -24.29
N LYS A 670 -46.82 24.58 -24.83
CA LYS A 670 -48.23 24.18 -25.00
C LYS A 670 -48.40 22.93 -25.86
N ARG A 671 -47.54 22.72 -26.86
CA ARG A 671 -47.57 21.51 -27.70
C ARG A 671 -47.09 20.25 -26.98
N ILE A 672 -46.50 20.37 -25.80
CA ILE A 672 -45.99 19.25 -25.01
C ILE A 672 -46.59 19.15 -23.60
N GLU A 673 -47.43 20.10 -23.20
CA GLU A 673 -48.00 20.20 -21.84
C GLU A 673 -48.79 18.96 -21.42
N ASP A 674 -49.53 18.34 -22.35
CA ASP A 674 -50.31 17.13 -22.11
C ASP A 674 -49.45 15.88 -21.80
N ARG A 675 -48.13 15.95 -22.06
CA ARG A 675 -47.23 14.78 -21.99
C ARG A 675 -45.97 15.00 -21.17
N VAL A 676 -45.50 16.24 -21.05
CA VAL A 676 -44.28 16.61 -20.33
C VAL A 676 -44.67 17.61 -19.24
N ARG A 677 -44.53 17.22 -17.99
CA ARG A 677 -44.61 18.14 -16.86
C ARG A 677 -43.39 19.04 -16.88
N VAL A 678 -43.58 20.31 -17.22
CA VAL A 678 -42.51 21.32 -17.22
C VAL A 678 -42.52 22.06 -15.89
N ILE A 679 -41.42 21.97 -15.15
CA ILE A 679 -41.19 22.72 -13.91
C ILE A 679 -40.36 23.95 -14.28
N ASN A 680 -40.88 25.14 -13.95
CA ASN A 680 -40.19 26.40 -14.17
C ASN A 680 -40.61 27.39 -13.09
N ALA A 681 -39.72 27.71 -12.14
CA ALA A 681 -40.06 28.60 -11.03
C ALA A 681 -40.28 30.10 -11.40
N TYR A 682 -40.46 30.44 -12.68
CA TYR A 682 -40.99 31.76 -13.08
C TYR A 682 -42.46 31.76 -13.51
N TYR A 683 -43.13 30.60 -13.61
CA TYR A 683 -44.57 30.53 -13.80
C TYR A 683 -45.19 29.51 -12.85
N GLY A 684 -46.10 29.96 -11.99
CA GLY A 684 -46.98 29.08 -11.25
C GLY A 684 -47.74 28.17 -12.21
N TYR A 685 -47.90 26.90 -11.79
CA TYR A 685 -48.76 25.85 -12.33
C TYR A 685 -49.67 26.27 -13.50
N TYR A 686 -49.45 25.66 -14.67
CA TYR A 686 -50.52 25.36 -15.63
C TYR A 686 -50.70 23.85 -15.69
#